data_AF-A0A960MB45-F1
#
_entry.id   AF-A0A960MB45-F1
#
_cell.length_a   1.000
_cell.length_b   1.000
_cell.length_c   1.000
_cell.angle_alpha   90.00
_cell.angle_beta   90.00
_cell.angle_gamma   90.00
#
_symmetry.space_group_name_H-M   'P 1'
#
loop_
_entity.id
_entity.type
_entity.pdbx_description
1 polymer ?
#
loop_
_entity_poly.entity_id
_entity_poly.type
_entity_poly.pdbx_seq_one_letter_code
_entity_poly.pdbx_strand_id
1 'polypeptide(L)'
;TANASGTATGNFAGIRLSGATLQTSGQGDILVDGTGGDDPTSGPIYGVFLSASSQIRSTAAGASAGTITLRGAGGNGTGGDVGVQVANSSRIQSVDGDITIQGTGGDGTGWYSHGVFIAFIDSITSTGTGANAAAITIEGTGGIASTYNAGVYLQGTGTDITSAGGDITINGTGGGNGTGNRNMGIIGHGIESIRSTGGGDIALTGTGGNGTGEDHGIYLFGSTTDVTANSGMITLTGSASNLFDITIQDGAQIVGGNQWFIGDSIDLRVGNPVINAGTGSATFRQRTNGTAIRIGGADGVGTMALDDLEFGRITAGTINVGNGNTGGITINTPITRSAATNLNLTTGSDTDVTFSGSGSLNSAGGNVTLFTPSTGTGAITSGTAVTDIATGAGWLSMTAGSGGIGASRNPITMATTTIYTDTQSSGADQFLFEADIVNIGGLNAGWFGVIELDGGEFDLGTTTIYDNTDIVVESGATLDVNGASDRFRSLTVKSGGLVKGTGVVDNIGGNITIENGATLSPGQSPGVVGFIGSFSIAGDYIVEIDGGTGAGAVNGHDRVNVTGTVSIDPNTAILTVDGSDLTAGELAANTSLVILSNDGTDAVTGNFAGLLEGTYLSTSLGGLPDQLFRIAYTGGDGNDVALIATGLTATSNVYLDGSGNLVVEDILGGSTSDRLRITRSGGNFIIEDTAGNALGTLIPGATQTGPSRIVVPEGLVSGGLIVNTLGGNDTVTLGDLGTLAGNLVIDGGTGQDRIYHGGDVVLSGAGFADYAAEGIKFEVNSSLETGSGAITLTATGATGNLPGLWINGTSLTSGSGDISLSGDGGSTGNYNDGIRIISDTATGTPSSITTGGSISMIGLAGAGANSDGIEIANTTISSTGAGTSITLDGAGGTGGSYGRGIQLYNSDLSTASGAIDITGVGGRTGSSNYGVILYAGSTVTAGGDGTLDISGYGGDGASLNVGIDFAAGSSASAVNGAMTLIGVGGDGTSNQNRGIMLHARSTLSATGTGSISLYGTGDGSGTNNGGVALDGAIIDTVSGRILLNGGGSQNGTHYNEGVDLFHGAKVTSASGDIVLEGTSYGRGRYNRGVMVQSSTVKTTAGLIDITGTGSASATLNYNQGIMLQGSTVSAGGLLTLLGFGGDGTSYNHGLQIHSSKLTGGAGLDFTGTALGGTSGSWNCGVYVSTRTFLTGLSGSNSITGIGGGGVDKNHGIYGTSDTTLTNVEIGDFDGTLGAGPNSDDETGSLFPL
;
A
#
# COMPACT_ATOMS: atom_id res chain seq x y z
N THR A 1 56.91 47.36 -61.11
CA THR A 1 55.65 47.33 -61.86
C THR A 1 55.86 46.78 -63.26
N ALA A 2 54.98 45.92 -63.76
CA ALA A 2 55.02 45.37 -65.12
C ALA A 2 53.61 45.21 -65.73
N ASN A 3 53.48 45.49 -67.04
CA ASN A 3 52.22 45.41 -67.82
C ASN A 3 51.02 46.17 -67.21
N ALA A 4 51.25 47.34 -66.62
CA ALA A 4 50.21 48.08 -65.88
C ALA A 4 48.98 48.52 -66.71
N SER A 5 49.04 48.48 -68.05
CA SER A 5 47.86 48.75 -68.90
C SER A 5 46.98 47.52 -69.10
N GLY A 6 47.45 46.32 -68.80
CA GLY A 6 46.70 45.06 -68.92
C GLY A 6 46.33 44.65 -70.35
N THR A 7 46.92 45.26 -71.38
CA THR A 7 46.50 45.07 -72.79
C THR A 7 47.46 44.21 -73.62
N ALA A 8 48.54 43.70 -73.02
CA ALA A 8 49.56 42.96 -73.75
C ALA A 8 49.13 41.49 -73.96
N THR A 9 49.14 41.04 -75.22
CA THR A 9 48.79 39.67 -75.59
C THR A 9 49.98 38.72 -75.49
N GLY A 10 49.77 37.52 -74.92
CA GLY A 10 50.75 36.43 -74.87
C GLY A 10 50.80 35.73 -73.50
N ASN A 11 51.29 34.48 -73.50
CA ASN A 11 51.44 33.68 -72.28
C ASN A 11 52.69 34.08 -71.49
N PHE A 12 52.53 35.06 -70.60
CA PHE A 12 53.57 35.47 -69.66
C PHE A 12 52.98 35.94 -68.34
N ALA A 13 53.74 35.76 -67.25
CA ALA A 13 53.42 36.36 -65.97
C ALA A 13 53.83 37.84 -65.95
N GLY A 14 53.03 38.72 -65.33
CA GLY A 14 53.35 40.13 -65.20
C GLY A 14 54.70 40.35 -64.50
N ILE A 15 54.83 39.82 -63.28
CA ILE A 15 56.11 39.73 -62.57
C ILE A 15 56.30 38.30 -62.04
N ARG A 16 57.42 37.67 -62.39
CA ARG A 16 57.83 36.38 -61.82
C ARG A 16 59.11 36.51 -61.01
N LEU A 17 59.04 36.10 -59.74
CA LEU A 17 60.18 35.96 -58.84
C LEU A 17 60.46 34.47 -58.65
N SER A 18 61.70 34.04 -58.94
CA SER A 18 62.12 32.64 -58.86
C SER A 18 63.46 32.58 -58.14
N GLY A 19 63.48 32.11 -56.89
CA GLY A 19 64.67 32.15 -56.02
C GLY A 19 65.20 33.56 -55.74
N ALA A 20 64.36 34.59 -55.90
CA ALA A 20 64.76 35.98 -55.77
C ALA A 20 64.66 36.47 -54.32
N THR A 21 65.51 37.41 -53.90
CA THR A 21 65.40 38.10 -52.60
C THR A 21 65.17 39.60 -52.83
N LEU A 22 64.06 40.14 -52.32
CA LEU A 22 63.78 41.58 -52.25
C LEU A 22 63.76 41.97 -50.77
N GLN A 23 64.59 42.93 -50.36
CA GLN A 23 64.67 43.33 -48.96
C GLN A 23 64.78 44.86 -48.79
N THR A 24 64.04 45.38 -47.81
CA THR A 24 64.20 46.72 -47.26
C THR A 24 64.57 46.63 -45.78
N SER A 25 65.46 47.51 -45.31
CA SER A 25 65.92 47.55 -43.92
C SER A 25 65.65 48.89 -43.24
N GLY A 26 64.87 49.77 -43.89
CA GLY A 26 64.52 51.10 -43.39
C GLY A 26 63.07 51.45 -43.73
N GLN A 27 62.80 52.72 -44.04
CA GLN A 27 61.45 53.24 -44.31
C GLN A 27 60.96 53.01 -45.75
N GLY A 28 61.79 52.46 -46.63
CA GLY A 28 61.44 52.29 -48.05
C GLY A 28 60.52 51.09 -48.27
N ASP A 29 59.42 51.28 -48.97
CA ASP A 29 58.44 50.24 -49.28
C ASP A 29 58.92 49.29 -50.40
N ILE A 30 58.40 48.05 -50.40
CA ILE A 30 58.54 47.09 -51.49
C ILE A 30 57.19 46.95 -52.19
N LEU A 31 57.09 47.40 -53.44
CA LEU A 31 55.92 47.23 -54.31
C LEU A 31 56.23 46.28 -55.47
N VAL A 32 55.52 45.15 -55.54
CA VAL A 32 55.51 44.21 -56.67
C VAL A 32 54.15 44.27 -57.34
N ASP A 33 54.06 44.97 -58.46
CA ASP A 33 52.79 45.23 -59.16
C ASP A 33 52.85 44.67 -60.60
N GLY A 34 52.05 43.65 -60.92
CA GLY A 34 52.15 42.92 -62.19
C GLY A 34 50.80 42.48 -62.76
N THR A 35 50.60 42.66 -64.06
CA THR A 35 49.44 42.12 -64.79
C THR A 35 49.89 41.06 -65.81
N GLY A 36 49.28 39.88 -65.78
CA GLY A 36 49.53 38.81 -66.75
C GLY A 36 49.19 39.23 -68.18
N GLY A 37 49.74 38.54 -69.18
CA GLY A 37 49.35 38.75 -70.58
C GLY A 37 48.04 38.06 -70.96
N ASP A 38 47.39 38.46 -72.04
CA ASP A 38 46.18 37.79 -72.52
C ASP A 38 46.52 36.75 -73.60
N ASP A 39 46.26 35.47 -73.34
CA ASP A 39 46.42 34.38 -74.31
C ASP A 39 45.27 33.36 -74.19
N PRO A 40 44.19 33.52 -74.97
CA PRO A 40 43.02 32.64 -74.90
C PRO A 40 43.30 31.22 -75.42
N THR A 41 44.54 30.91 -75.81
CA THR A 41 44.93 29.60 -76.34
C THR A 41 45.91 28.84 -75.46
N SER A 42 46.52 29.47 -74.44
CA SER A 42 47.49 28.79 -73.59
C SER A 42 47.66 29.41 -72.20
N GLY A 43 48.16 28.60 -71.26
CA GLY A 43 48.63 29.03 -69.94
C GLY A 43 47.62 28.84 -68.81
N PRO A 44 48.13 28.61 -67.57
CA PRO A 44 47.86 29.46 -66.43
C PRO A 44 48.64 30.77 -66.53
N ILE A 45 47.95 31.92 -66.37
CA ILE A 45 48.57 33.23 -66.53
C ILE A 45 48.51 34.06 -65.24
N TYR A 46 49.69 34.42 -64.73
CA TYR A 46 49.85 35.04 -63.42
C TYR A 46 50.07 36.56 -63.48
N GLY A 47 49.45 37.33 -62.59
CA GLY A 47 49.81 38.74 -62.39
C GLY A 47 51.18 38.85 -61.71
N VAL A 48 51.29 38.29 -60.51
CA VAL A 48 52.53 38.18 -59.74
C VAL A 48 52.72 36.72 -59.31
N PHE A 49 53.88 36.14 -59.60
CA PHE A 49 54.20 34.76 -59.23
C PHE A 49 55.53 34.65 -58.48
N LEU A 50 55.46 34.25 -57.20
CA LEU A 50 56.62 33.93 -56.37
C LEU A 50 56.82 32.40 -56.33
N SER A 51 58.04 31.96 -56.64
CA SER A 51 58.38 30.53 -56.73
C SER A 51 59.84 30.25 -56.35
N ALA A 52 60.18 28.96 -56.23
CA ALA A 52 61.53 28.45 -56.00
C ALA A 52 62.25 29.12 -54.81
N SER A 53 61.59 29.17 -53.65
CA SER A 53 62.12 29.76 -52.41
C SER A 53 62.45 31.25 -52.50
N SER A 54 61.61 32.04 -53.19
CA SER A 54 61.75 33.50 -53.23
C SER A 54 61.47 34.13 -51.85
N GLN A 55 62.14 35.23 -51.52
CA GLN A 55 62.02 35.94 -50.24
C GLN A 55 61.69 37.42 -50.47
N ILE A 56 60.66 37.95 -49.81
CA ILE A 56 60.39 39.39 -49.72
C ILE A 56 60.39 39.80 -48.25
N ARG A 57 61.26 40.75 -47.87
CA ARG A 57 61.55 41.04 -46.46
C ARG A 57 61.57 42.54 -46.14
N SER A 58 60.90 42.95 -45.08
CA SER A 58 61.08 44.25 -44.42
C SER A 58 61.57 44.03 -43.00
N THR A 59 62.78 44.51 -42.69
CA THR A 59 63.45 44.20 -41.42
C THR A 59 63.49 45.37 -40.43
N ALA A 60 62.89 46.51 -40.76
CA ALA A 60 62.86 47.69 -39.89
C ALA A 60 61.75 47.56 -38.83
N ALA A 61 62.01 48.09 -37.63
CA ALA A 61 61.03 48.22 -36.56
C ALA A 61 60.60 49.70 -36.39
N GLY A 62 59.41 49.91 -35.82
CA GLY A 62 58.76 51.20 -35.60
C GLY A 62 57.70 51.54 -36.63
N ALA A 63 56.84 52.52 -36.32
CA ALA A 63 55.69 52.98 -37.13
C ALA A 63 56.02 53.51 -38.54
N SER A 64 57.30 53.55 -38.93
CA SER A 64 57.74 53.96 -40.27
C SER A 64 58.54 52.86 -40.97
N ALA A 65 58.45 51.61 -40.52
CA ALA A 65 59.05 50.48 -41.21
C ALA A 65 58.44 50.34 -42.62
N GLY A 66 59.28 50.05 -43.62
CA GLY A 66 58.83 49.90 -45.00
C GLY A 66 57.81 48.78 -45.14
N THR A 67 56.73 49.04 -45.89
CA THR A 67 55.65 48.08 -46.15
C THR A 67 56.01 47.11 -47.29
N ILE A 68 55.27 46.00 -47.38
CA ILE A 68 55.35 45.05 -48.49
C ILE A 68 53.98 44.99 -49.17
N THR A 69 53.91 45.36 -50.43
CA THR A 69 52.69 45.25 -51.25
C THR A 69 52.93 44.40 -52.48
N LEU A 70 52.14 43.34 -52.65
CA LEU A 70 52.06 42.55 -53.87
C LEU A 70 50.69 42.82 -54.50
N ARG A 71 50.67 43.33 -55.73
CA ARG A 71 49.45 43.54 -56.50
C ARG A 71 49.53 42.79 -57.82
N GLY A 72 48.58 41.91 -58.06
CA GLY A 72 48.58 41.04 -59.23
C GLY A 72 47.22 40.91 -59.89
N ALA A 73 47.16 41.09 -61.20
CA ALA A 73 45.98 40.75 -62.01
C ALA A 73 46.35 39.62 -62.98
N GLY A 74 45.61 38.51 -62.92
CA GLY A 74 45.77 37.37 -63.82
C GLY A 74 45.45 37.76 -65.26
N GLY A 75 46.09 37.12 -66.22
CA GLY A 75 45.78 37.32 -67.63
C GLY A 75 44.60 36.45 -68.08
N ASN A 76 43.99 36.74 -69.23
CA ASN A 76 42.88 35.94 -69.75
C ASN A 76 43.41 34.71 -70.51
N GLY A 77 43.52 33.58 -69.83
CA GLY A 77 44.07 32.32 -70.32
C GLY A 77 43.04 31.20 -70.49
N THR A 78 43.54 29.97 -70.55
CA THR A 78 42.73 28.74 -70.65
C THR A 78 42.46 28.06 -69.30
N GLY A 79 42.97 28.61 -68.19
CA GLY A 79 42.74 28.16 -66.82
C GLY A 79 43.97 28.25 -65.91
N GLY A 80 43.75 28.46 -64.62
CA GLY A 80 44.82 28.73 -63.65
C GLY A 80 45.31 30.18 -63.68
N ASP A 81 44.42 31.11 -64.03
CA ASP A 81 44.71 32.53 -64.19
C ASP A 81 44.61 33.25 -62.85
N VAL A 82 45.75 33.37 -62.16
CA VAL A 82 45.80 33.88 -60.79
C VAL A 82 46.34 35.29 -60.73
N GLY A 83 45.69 36.16 -59.96
CA GLY A 83 46.18 37.51 -59.66
C GLY A 83 47.56 37.48 -59.00
N VAL A 84 47.62 36.97 -57.77
CA VAL A 84 48.89 36.75 -57.05
C VAL A 84 49.01 35.29 -56.65
N GLN A 85 50.07 34.62 -57.11
CA GLN A 85 50.44 33.29 -56.63
C GLN A 85 51.73 33.32 -55.80
N VAL A 86 51.67 32.79 -54.58
CA VAL A 86 52.85 32.56 -53.73
C VAL A 86 52.99 31.05 -53.51
N ALA A 87 54.08 30.46 -53.99
CA ALA A 87 54.26 29.01 -53.94
C ALA A 87 55.72 28.57 -53.79
N ASN A 88 55.91 27.24 -53.68
CA ASN A 88 57.20 26.56 -53.73
C ASN A 88 58.18 27.07 -52.66
N SER A 89 57.78 26.98 -51.39
CA SER A 89 58.59 27.36 -50.21
C SER A 89 59.07 28.82 -50.23
N SER A 90 58.30 29.72 -50.84
CA SER A 90 58.57 31.17 -50.83
C SER A 90 58.16 31.78 -49.49
N ARG A 91 58.79 32.91 -49.12
CA ARG A 91 58.58 33.59 -47.84
C ARG A 91 58.33 35.09 -48.02
N ILE A 92 57.35 35.62 -47.30
CA ILE A 92 57.12 37.06 -47.15
C ILE A 92 57.22 37.38 -45.65
N GLN A 93 58.09 38.31 -45.26
CA GLN A 93 58.30 38.64 -43.86
C GLN A 93 58.39 40.14 -43.63
N SER A 94 57.73 40.64 -42.60
CA SER A 94 57.93 41.98 -42.08
C SER A 94 58.08 41.98 -40.56
N VAL A 95 58.77 42.98 -40.01
CA VAL A 95 58.76 43.25 -38.57
C VAL A 95 57.55 44.14 -38.25
N ASP A 96 57.60 45.42 -38.61
CA ASP A 96 56.56 46.41 -38.25
C ASP A 96 55.91 47.11 -39.47
N GLY A 97 56.34 46.82 -40.70
CA GLY A 97 55.72 47.39 -41.91
C GLY A 97 54.67 46.46 -42.51
N ASP A 98 53.45 46.92 -42.76
CA ASP A 98 52.35 46.06 -43.17
C ASP A 98 52.63 45.22 -44.43
N ILE A 99 52.04 44.02 -44.46
CA ILE A 99 52.07 43.10 -45.61
C ILE A 99 50.69 43.12 -46.26
N THR A 100 50.62 43.55 -47.51
CA THR A 100 49.39 43.56 -48.32
C THR A 100 49.57 42.71 -49.58
N ILE A 101 48.65 41.77 -49.80
CA ILE A 101 48.60 40.93 -51.01
C ILE A 101 47.24 41.11 -51.67
N GLN A 102 47.22 41.70 -52.86
CA GLN A 102 46.02 42.02 -53.62
C GLN A 102 46.03 41.29 -54.95
N GLY A 103 45.05 40.42 -55.17
CA GLY A 103 44.96 39.58 -56.36
C GLY A 103 43.59 39.63 -57.02
N THR A 104 43.57 39.78 -58.35
CA THR A 104 42.36 39.60 -59.18
C THR A 104 42.62 38.50 -60.20
N GLY A 105 41.80 37.45 -60.19
CA GLY A 105 41.91 36.34 -61.15
C GLY A 105 41.59 36.78 -62.57
N GLY A 106 42.08 36.06 -63.57
CA GLY A 106 41.77 36.35 -64.96
C GLY A 106 40.36 35.93 -65.37
N ASP A 107 39.77 36.65 -66.30
CA ASP A 107 38.42 36.43 -66.85
C ASP A 107 38.40 35.45 -68.05
N GLY A 108 39.45 34.63 -68.17
CA GLY A 108 39.57 33.60 -69.20
C GLY A 108 38.46 32.54 -69.13
N THR A 109 38.33 31.72 -70.18
CA THR A 109 37.27 30.70 -70.28
C THR A 109 37.59 29.40 -69.52
N GLY A 110 38.66 29.39 -68.72
CA GLY A 110 39.21 28.22 -68.04
C GLY A 110 38.62 27.92 -66.66
N TRP A 111 39.23 26.97 -65.95
CA TRP A 111 38.95 26.65 -64.53
C TRP A 111 40.01 27.31 -63.63
N TYR A 112 39.74 27.48 -62.33
CA TYR A 112 40.72 27.93 -61.33
C TYR A 112 41.22 29.38 -61.47
N SER A 113 40.34 30.35 -61.74
CA SER A 113 40.72 31.77 -61.77
C SER A 113 40.67 32.39 -60.37
N HIS A 114 41.74 32.20 -59.60
CA HIS A 114 41.83 32.70 -58.22
C HIS A 114 42.30 34.16 -58.15
N GLY A 115 41.76 34.94 -57.22
CA GLY A 115 42.32 36.25 -56.90
C GLY A 115 43.72 36.12 -56.34
N VAL A 116 43.81 35.52 -55.16
CA VAL A 116 45.07 35.17 -54.49
C VAL A 116 45.13 33.67 -54.29
N PHE A 117 46.24 33.04 -54.69
CA PHE A 117 46.50 31.62 -54.45
C PHE A 117 47.82 31.42 -53.70
N ILE A 118 47.74 30.91 -52.48
CA ILE A 118 48.89 30.62 -51.62
C ILE A 118 48.96 29.11 -51.43
N ALA A 119 50.05 28.49 -51.88
CA ALA A 119 50.17 27.04 -51.85
C ALA A 119 51.59 26.55 -51.58
N PHE A 120 51.75 25.70 -50.55
CA PHE A 120 53.02 25.07 -50.18
C PHE A 120 54.16 26.10 -50.01
N ILE A 121 53.89 27.18 -49.28
CA ILE A 121 54.85 28.25 -48.97
C ILE A 121 55.75 27.89 -47.77
N ASP A 122 56.73 28.74 -47.46
CA ASP A 122 57.48 28.65 -46.19
C ASP A 122 56.75 29.44 -45.11
N SER A 123 56.45 30.73 -45.37
CA SER A 123 55.63 31.54 -44.46
C SER A 123 55.25 32.92 -45.03
N ILE A 124 54.11 33.46 -44.59
CA ILE A 124 53.82 34.90 -44.59
C ILE A 124 53.83 35.34 -43.12
N THR A 125 54.81 36.14 -42.69
CA THR A 125 55.02 36.41 -41.27
C THR A 125 55.19 37.89 -40.92
N SER A 126 54.46 38.33 -39.90
CA SER A 126 54.75 39.53 -39.13
C SER A 126 55.46 39.16 -37.83
N THR A 127 56.70 39.62 -37.62
CA THR A 127 57.51 39.31 -36.42
C THR A 127 57.51 40.40 -35.36
N GLY A 128 56.90 41.56 -35.64
CA GLY A 128 56.78 42.66 -34.70
C GLY A 128 55.95 42.30 -33.48
N THR A 129 56.27 42.89 -32.33
CA THR A 129 55.49 42.75 -31.10
C THR A 129 55.08 44.14 -30.62
N GLY A 130 53.82 44.31 -30.21
CA GLY A 130 53.26 45.60 -29.79
C GLY A 130 52.48 46.34 -30.88
N ALA A 131 52.10 47.60 -30.62
CA ALA A 131 51.11 48.35 -31.41
C ALA A 131 51.51 48.67 -32.87
N ASN A 132 52.80 48.52 -33.22
CA ASN A 132 53.29 48.73 -34.58
C ASN A 132 53.60 47.42 -35.30
N ALA A 133 53.27 46.26 -34.72
CA ALA A 133 53.49 44.99 -35.39
C ALA A 133 52.75 44.97 -36.73
N ALA A 134 53.43 44.53 -37.80
CA ALA A 134 52.87 44.60 -39.14
C ALA A 134 51.54 43.85 -39.24
N ALA A 135 50.51 44.49 -39.78
CA ALA A 135 49.27 43.81 -40.16
C ALA A 135 49.50 42.98 -41.43
N ILE A 136 48.79 41.86 -41.55
CA ILE A 136 48.78 41.01 -42.75
C ILE A 136 47.40 41.11 -43.38
N THR A 137 47.33 41.68 -44.58
CA THR A 137 46.10 41.84 -45.35
C THR A 137 46.19 41.07 -46.66
N ILE A 138 45.26 40.15 -46.89
CA ILE A 138 45.15 39.36 -48.12
C ILE A 138 43.78 39.61 -48.73
N GLU A 139 43.75 40.16 -49.95
CA GLU A 139 42.54 40.53 -50.65
C GLU A 139 42.52 39.87 -52.02
N GLY A 140 41.50 39.05 -52.25
CA GLY A 140 41.37 38.27 -53.47
C GLY A 140 39.98 38.36 -54.08
N THR A 141 39.93 38.67 -55.37
CA THR A 141 38.71 38.58 -56.19
C THR A 141 38.92 37.53 -57.28
N GLY A 142 38.13 36.45 -57.27
CA GLY A 142 38.18 35.44 -58.33
C GLY A 142 37.73 36.00 -59.67
N GLY A 143 38.24 35.45 -60.77
CA GLY A 143 37.82 35.85 -62.13
C GLY A 143 36.47 35.27 -62.53
N ILE A 144 35.87 35.76 -63.62
CA ILE A 144 34.53 35.33 -64.10
C ILE A 144 34.49 33.98 -64.83
N ALA A 145 35.55 33.18 -64.73
CA ALA A 145 35.71 31.85 -65.31
C ALA A 145 34.59 30.85 -64.91
N SER A 146 34.56 29.65 -65.51
CA SER A 146 33.37 28.78 -65.40
C SER A 146 33.16 28.15 -64.02
N THR A 147 34.20 27.69 -63.30
CA THR A 147 34.10 26.98 -62.01
C THR A 147 35.40 27.08 -61.20
N TYR A 148 35.33 26.84 -59.88
CA TYR A 148 36.47 26.90 -58.94
C TYR A 148 37.14 28.28 -58.81
N ASN A 149 36.36 29.37 -58.86
CA ASN A 149 36.92 30.72 -58.80
C ASN A 149 36.89 31.25 -57.37
N ALA A 150 37.96 30.98 -56.62
CA ALA A 150 38.07 31.50 -55.26
C ALA A 150 38.57 32.96 -55.25
N GLY A 151 38.04 33.77 -54.33
CA GLY A 151 38.67 35.04 -53.99
C GLY A 151 40.08 34.82 -53.46
N VAL A 152 40.15 34.09 -52.34
CA VAL A 152 41.42 33.64 -51.73
C VAL A 152 41.41 32.12 -51.59
N TYR A 153 42.43 31.46 -52.14
CA TYR A 153 42.66 30.03 -51.96
C TYR A 153 43.97 29.78 -51.22
N LEU A 154 43.87 29.12 -50.07
CA LEU A 154 45.00 28.65 -49.26
C LEU A 154 45.06 27.12 -49.32
N GLN A 155 46.20 26.56 -49.74
CA GLN A 155 46.32 25.12 -49.98
C GLN A 155 47.61 24.50 -49.42
N GLY A 156 47.45 23.38 -48.71
CA GLY A 156 48.50 22.39 -48.48
C GLY A 156 49.33 22.61 -47.22
N THR A 157 49.76 21.49 -46.64
CA THR A 157 50.54 21.45 -45.39
C THR A 157 51.87 22.17 -45.57
N GLY A 158 52.20 23.10 -44.68
CA GLY A 158 53.31 24.05 -44.83
C GLY A 158 52.86 25.49 -45.12
N THR A 159 51.59 25.70 -45.52
CA THR A 159 51.07 27.07 -45.71
C THR A 159 50.80 27.71 -44.35
N ASP A 160 51.77 28.52 -43.90
CA ASP A 160 51.74 29.24 -42.62
C ASP A 160 51.61 30.76 -42.81
N ILE A 161 50.56 31.35 -42.23
CA ILE A 161 50.34 32.79 -42.16
C ILE A 161 50.32 33.17 -40.68
N THR A 162 51.41 33.78 -40.19
CA THR A 162 51.61 34.02 -38.75
C THR A 162 51.87 35.50 -38.45
N SER A 163 51.24 36.03 -37.41
CA SER A 163 51.54 37.35 -36.85
C SER A 163 51.91 37.29 -35.37
N ALA A 164 52.93 38.06 -34.97
CA ALA A 164 53.35 38.19 -33.59
C ALA A 164 52.59 39.25 -32.78
N GLY A 165 51.86 40.15 -33.45
CA GLY A 165 51.08 41.17 -32.76
C GLY A 165 50.17 42.03 -33.62
N GLY A 166 50.38 42.06 -34.95
CA GLY A 166 49.48 42.76 -35.88
C GLY A 166 48.31 41.87 -36.31
N ASP A 167 47.23 42.48 -36.80
CA ASP A 167 46.05 41.74 -37.21
C ASP A 167 46.28 40.95 -38.50
N ILE A 168 45.51 39.87 -38.68
CA ILE A 168 45.45 39.09 -39.92
C ILE A 168 44.06 39.27 -40.51
N THR A 169 43.97 39.93 -41.66
CA THR A 169 42.72 40.12 -42.41
C THR A 169 42.80 39.39 -43.75
N ILE A 170 41.82 38.54 -44.03
CA ILE A 170 41.66 37.85 -45.31
C ILE A 170 40.27 38.16 -45.85
N ASN A 171 40.22 38.82 -47.00
CA ASN A 171 38.99 39.18 -47.70
C ASN A 171 38.97 38.47 -49.05
N GLY A 172 37.96 37.63 -49.26
CA GLY A 172 37.80 36.85 -50.47
C GLY A 172 36.43 37.02 -51.09
N THR A 173 36.38 37.40 -52.37
CA THR A 173 35.15 37.40 -53.18
C THR A 173 35.29 36.38 -54.30
N GLY A 174 34.46 35.34 -54.28
CA GLY A 174 34.42 34.32 -55.33
C GLY A 174 33.99 34.90 -56.66
N GLY A 175 34.61 34.44 -57.74
CA GLY A 175 34.28 34.85 -59.11
C GLY A 175 33.27 33.91 -59.78
N GLY A 176 32.86 34.21 -61.00
CA GLY A 176 32.09 33.26 -61.84
C GLY A 176 30.81 33.83 -62.43
N ASN A 177 30.36 33.20 -63.52
CA ASN A 177 29.07 33.46 -64.17
C ASN A 177 27.99 32.52 -63.61
N GLY A 178 26.71 32.87 -63.74
CA GLY A 178 25.54 32.27 -63.07
C GLY A 178 25.26 30.77 -63.26
N THR A 179 26.21 29.98 -63.76
CA THR A 179 26.14 28.52 -63.97
C THR A 179 27.35 27.76 -63.38
N GLY A 180 28.30 28.45 -62.74
CA GLY A 180 29.50 27.83 -62.16
C GLY A 180 29.27 27.14 -60.80
N ASN A 181 30.21 26.30 -60.35
CA ASN A 181 30.23 25.71 -59.02
C ASN A 181 31.59 25.92 -58.32
N ARG A 182 31.61 25.85 -56.98
CA ARG A 182 32.80 26.01 -56.13
C ARG A 182 33.44 27.40 -56.24
N ASN A 183 32.61 28.41 -56.39
CA ASN A 183 33.00 29.81 -56.41
C ASN A 183 32.99 30.35 -54.98
N MET A 184 34.10 30.19 -54.28
CA MET A 184 34.17 30.47 -52.85
C MET A 184 34.77 31.84 -52.57
N GLY A 185 34.30 32.53 -51.54
CA GLY A 185 34.98 33.74 -51.06
C GLY A 185 36.39 33.39 -50.61
N ILE A 186 36.45 32.56 -49.57
CA ILE A 186 37.69 32.04 -49.00
C ILE A 186 37.60 30.52 -48.93
N ILE A 187 38.63 29.83 -49.41
CA ILE A 187 38.79 28.37 -49.25
C ILE A 187 40.15 28.07 -48.62
N GLY A 188 40.12 27.33 -47.51
CA GLY A 188 41.29 26.80 -46.81
C GLY A 188 41.27 25.28 -46.81
N HIS A 189 42.27 24.66 -47.44
CA HIS A 189 42.37 23.21 -47.57
C HIS A 189 43.73 22.69 -47.10
N GLY A 190 43.73 21.99 -45.96
CA GLY A 190 44.93 21.40 -45.37
C GLY A 190 46.07 22.40 -45.15
N ILE A 191 45.74 23.64 -44.77
CA ILE A 191 46.74 24.68 -44.46
C ILE A 191 47.45 24.34 -43.15
N GLU A 192 48.66 24.85 -42.89
CA GLU A 192 49.31 24.61 -41.59
C GLU A 192 48.77 25.55 -40.51
N SER A 193 48.70 26.85 -40.79
CA SER A 193 48.12 27.79 -39.83
C SER A 193 47.74 29.14 -40.42
N ILE A 194 46.66 29.73 -39.91
CA ILE A 194 46.43 31.18 -39.86
C ILE A 194 46.48 31.56 -38.37
N ARG A 195 47.59 32.15 -37.93
CA ARG A 195 47.92 32.21 -36.50
C ARG A 195 48.34 33.60 -36.02
N SER A 196 47.65 34.09 -34.99
CA SER A 196 48.09 35.23 -34.19
C SER A 196 48.65 34.76 -32.86
N THR A 197 49.93 35.03 -32.60
CA THR A 197 50.64 34.57 -31.38
C THR A 197 50.62 35.59 -30.24
N GLY A 198 50.28 36.85 -30.54
CA GLY A 198 50.10 37.94 -29.59
C GLY A 198 48.64 38.38 -29.49
N GLY A 199 48.41 39.69 -29.36
CA GLY A 199 47.09 40.27 -29.19
C GLY A 199 46.38 40.72 -30.48
N GLY A 200 46.92 40.42 -31.66
CA GLY A 200 46.30 40.78 -32.94
C GLY A 200 45.11 39.88 -33.27
N ASP A 201 44.09 40.45 -33.90
CA ASP A 201 42.85 39.77 -34.29
C ASP A 201 43.02 39.00 -35.62
N ILE A 202 42.13 38.03 -35.85
CA ILE A 202 42.02 37.31 -37.13
C ILE A 202 40.61 37.55 -37.69
N ALA A 203 40.53 38.18 -38.86
CA ALA A 203 39.27 38.44 -39.55
C ALA A 203 39.27 37.77 -40.92
N LEU A 204 38.32 36.85 -41.15
CA LEU A 204 38.06 36.21 -42.43
C LEU A 204 36.70 36.69 -42.95
N THR A 205 36.68 37.35 -44.09
CA THR A 205 35.44 37.81 -44.75
C THR A 205 35.33 37.19 -46.14
N GLY A 206 34.39 36.29 -46.31
CA GLY A 206 34.20 35.53 -47.54
C GLY A 206 32.83 35.75 -48.17
N THR A 207 32.79 36.20 -49.42
CA THR A 207 31.58 36.28 -50.23
C THR A 207 31.66 35.26 -51.38
N GLY A 208 30.77 34.27 -51.41
CA GLY A 208 30.68 33.28 -52.49
C GLY A 208 30.25 33.92 -53.81
N GLY A 209 30.57 33.25 -54.93
CA GLY A 209 30.14 33.68 -56.27
C GLY A 209 28.68 33.31 -56.57
N ASN A 210 28.11 33.89 -57.63
CA ASN A 210 26.70 33.74 -58.01
C ASN A 210 26.38 32.44 -58.78
N GLY A 211 27.04 31.33 -58.45
CA GLY A 211 26.90 30.05 -59.16
C GLY A 211 25.63 29.27 -58.83
N THR A 212 25.53 28.04 -59.33
CA THR A 212 24.44 27.09 -59.07
C THR A 212 24.89 25.87 -58.24
N GLY A 213 26.10 25.88 -57.68
CA GLY A 213 26.73 24.75 -56.98
C GLY A 213 27.26 25.10 -55.58
N GLU A 214 28.25 24.37 -55.07
CA GLU A 214 28.87 24.53 -53.73
C GLU A 214 29.59 25.90 -53.53
N ASP A 215 28.85 27.01 -53.54
CA ASP A 215 29.41 28.37 -53.45
C ASP A 215 29.33 28.87 -52.00
N HIS A 216 30.40 28.68 -51.23
CA HIS A 216 30.50 29.10 -49.84
C HIS A 216 31.04 30.54 -49.71
N GLY A 217 30.62 31.26 -48.68
CA GLY A 217 31.34 32.47 -48.25
C GLY A 217 32.73 32.10 -47.77
N ILE A 218 32.80 31.28 -46.72
CA ILE A 218 34.03 30.72 -46.15
C ILE A 218 33.92 29.21 -46.08
N TYR A 219 34.92 28.49 -46.62
CA TYR A 219 35.00 27.04 -46.54
C TYR A 219 36.38 26.59 -46.03
N LEU A 220 36.41 26.06 -44.80
CA LEU A 220 37.62 25.55 -44.15
C LEU A 220 37.49 24.05 -43.92
N PHE A 221 38.44 23.27 -44.46
CA PHE A 221 38.40 21.81 -44.34
C PHE A 221 39.79 21.16 -44.32
N GLY A 222 39.82 19.95 -43.76
CA GLY A 222 41.03 19.13 -43.61
C GLY A 222 41.66 19.28 -42.22
N SER A 223 42.14 18.17 -41.67
CA SER A 223 42.56 18.02 -40.26
C SER A 223 43.83 18.78 -39.85
N THR A 224 44.42 19.53 -40.77
CA THR A 224 45.58 20.39 -40.52
C THR A 224 45.21 21.87 -40.57
N THR A 225 44.03 22.20 -41.13
CA THR A 225 43.56 23.57 -41.31
C THR A 225 43.28 24.21 -39.95
N ASP A 226 44.26 24.97 -39.45
CA ASP A 226 44.20 25.59 -38.13
C ASP A 226 44.10 27.12 -38.23
N VAL A 227 43.09 27.70 -37.61
CA VAL A 227 42.96 29.15 -37.38
C VAL A 227 43.07 29.39 -35.89
N THR A 228 44.17 30.00 -35.44
CA THR A 228 44.47 30.12 -34.01
C THR A 228 44.83 31.54 -33.60
N ALA A 229 44.14 32.10 -32.63
CA ALA A 229 44.51 33.35 -31.98
C ALA A 229 44.85 33.10 -30.50
N ASN A 230 45.89 33.76 -29.98
CA ASN A 230 46.23 33.65 -28.56
C ASN A 230 45.20 34.39 -27.68
N SER A 231 45.17 35.72 -27.77
CA SER A 231 44.21 36.56 -27.05
C SER A 231 43.35 37.46 -27.96
N GLY A 232 43.70 37.59 -29.24
CA GLY A 232 42.92 38.34 -30.22
C GLY A 232 41.60 37.64 -30.57
N MET A 233 40.63 38.40 -31.08
CA MET A 233 39.35 37.90 -31.55
C MET A 233 39.51 37.17 -32.90
N ILE A 234 38.76 36.08 -33.09
CA ILE A 234 38.60 35.43 -34.38
C ILE A 234 37.20 35.76 -34.91
N THR A 235 37.11 36.44 -36.06
CA THR A 235 35.84 36.79 -36.70
C THR A 235 35.76 36.14 -38.08
N LEU A 236 34.73 35.32 -38.30
CA LEU A 236 34.37 34.76 -39.61
C LEU A 236 33.06 35.39 -40.05
N THR A 237 33.08 36.09 -41.19
CA THR A 237 31.89 36.66 -41.82
C THR A 237 31.70 36.05 -43.20
N GLY A 238 30.63 35.27 -43.37
CA GLY A 238 30.29 34.60 -44.62
C GLY A 238 29.07 35.20 -45.30
N SER A 239 29.03 35.10 -46.63
CA SER A 239 27.83 35.34 -47.43
C SER A 239 27.86 34.44 -48.66
N ALA A 240 26.86 33.57 -48.81
CA ALA A 240 26.65 32.67 -49.95
C ALA A 240 25.26 32.91 -50.56
N SER A 241 25.13 32.72 -51.88
CA SER A 241 23.86 32.93 -52.58
C SER A 241 22.96 31.68 -52.66
N ASN A 242 23.53 30.48 -52.47
CA ASN A 242 22.84 29.21 -52.75
C ASN A 242 23.17 28.06 -51.78
N LEU A 243 24.04 28.29 -50.78
CA LEU A 243 24.49 27.27 -49.82
C LEU A 243 24.77 27.90 -48.44
N PHE A 244 25.78 27.41 -47.71
CA PHE A 244 26.20 27.89 -46.39
C PHE A 244 27.12 29.11 -46.47
N ASP A 245 26.86 30.13 -45.65
CA ASP A 245 27.71 31.31 -45.52
C ASP A 245 29.09 30.92 -44.96
N ILE A 246 29.11 30.06 -43.94
CA ILE A 246 30.33 29.55 -43.30
C ILE A 246 30.23 28.03 -43.17
N THR A 247 31.26 27.30 -43.60
CA THR A 247 31.38 25.85 -43.41
C THR A 247 32.76 25.51 -42.86
N ILE A 248 32.78 24.75 -41.77
CA ILE A 248 34.01 24.24 -41.12
C ILE A 248 33.83 22.75 -40.93
N GLN A 249 34.70 21.93 -41.53
CA GLN A 249 34.54 20.47 -41.50
C GLN A 249 35.86 19.71 -41.62
N ASP A 250 35.78 18.37 -41.65
CA ASP A 250 36.90 17.45 -41.86
C ASP A 250 38.11 17.71 -40.95
N GLY A 251 37.85 18.03 -39.68
CA GLY A 251 38.85 18.21 -38.64
C GLY A 251 39.52 19.58 -38.59
N ALA A 252 39.05 20.56 -39.39
CA ALA A 252 39.53 21.93 -39.30
C ALA A 252 39.30 22.54 -37.90
N GLN A 253 40.21 23.38 -37.45
CA GLN A 253 40.23 23.91 -36.07
C GLN A 253 40.17 25.43 -36.03
N ILE A 254 39.32 25.98 -35.15
CA ILE A 254 39.27 27.39 -34.78
C ILE A 254 39.54 27.49 -33.28
N VAL A 255 40.71 27.98 -32.88
CA VAL A 255 41.22 27.84 -31.50
C VAL A 255 41.69 29.17 -30.90
N GLY A 256 41.31 29.40 -29.65
CA GLY A 256 41.67 30.57 -28.85
C GLY A 256 40.88 31.82 -29.22
N GLY A 257 41.13 32.90 -28.47
CA GLY A 257 40.37 34.14 -28.58
C GLY A 257 38.89 34.03 -28.24
N ASN A 258 38.19 35.17 -28.28
CA ASN A 258 36.73 35.17 -28.46
C ASN A 258 36.42 34.96 -29.95
N GLN A 259 35.33 34.26 -30.25
CA GLN A 259 35.05 33.81 -31.61
C GLN A 259 33.68 34.30 -32.08
N TRP A 260 33.63 34.96 -33.24
CA TRP A 260 32.41 35.47 -33.87
C TRP A 260 32.17 34.78 -35.20
N PHE A 261 31.03 34.09 -35.31
CA PHE A 261 30.56 33.49 -36.55
C PHE A 261 29.32 34.27 -37.02
N ILE A 262 29.46 34.97 -38.15
CA ILE A 262 28.46 35.88 -38.70
C ILE A 262 28.04 35.37 -40.08
N GLY A 263 26.83 34.83 -40.15
CA GLY A 263 26.24 34.29 -41.38
C GLY A 263 24.76 33.98 -41.17
N ASP A 264 23.98 34.03 -42.24
CA ASP A 264 22.58 33.61 -42.23
C ASP A 264 22.44 32.07 -42.29
N SER A 265 23.55 31.35 -42.50
CA SER A 265 23.62 29.90 -42.48
C SER A 265 25.05 29.43 -42.17
N ILE A 266 25.23 28.60 -41.14
CA ILE A 266 26.53 28.12 -40.65
C ILE A 266 26.44 26.60 -40.53
N ASP A 267 27.41 25.86 -41.07
CA ASP A 267 27.45 24.40 -40.96
C ASP A 267 28.74 23.96 -40.27
N LEU A 268 28.57 23.30 -39.12
CA LEU A 268 29.64 22.71 -38.33
C LEU A 268 29.51 21.18 -38.22
N ARG A 269 28.68 20.51 -39.03
CA ARG A 269 28.22 19.12 -38.80
C ARG A 269 29.10 18.01 -39.36
N VAL A 270 29.89 18.25 -40.40
CA VAL A 270 30.61 17.15 -41.08
C VAL A 270 32.05 17.05 -40.59
N GLY A 271 32.55 15.81 -40.40
CA GLY A 271 33.98 15.57 -40.24
C GLY A 271 34.63 16.10 -38.95
N ASN A 272 33.88 16.34 -37.88
CA ASN A 272 34.36 16.70 -36.54
C ASN A 272 35.33 17.92 -36.50
N PRO A 273 34.91 19.12 -36.93
CA PRO A 273 35.68 20.33 -36.71
C PRO A 273 35.81 20.64 -35.21
N VAL A 274 36.84 21.41 -34.84
CA VAL A 274 37.09 21.82 -33.46
C VAL A 274 36.86 23.32 -33.33
N ILE A 275 35.88 23.73 -32.53
CA ILE A 275 35.62 25.15 -32.21
C ILE A 275 35.94 25.35 -30.72
N ASN A 276 37.06 26.00 -30.39
CA ASN A 276 37.55 26.05 -29.01
C ASN A 276 38.01 27.46 -28.61
N ALA A 277 37.13 28.21 -27.95
CA ALA A 277 37.42 29.50 -27.33
C ALA A 277 37.97 29.37 -25.88
N GLY A 278 38.14 28.16 -25.36
CA GLY A 278 38.57 27.91 -23.98
C GLY A 278 37.57 28.49 -22.97
N THR A 279 38.04 29.39 -22.10
CA THR A 279 37.18 30.13 -21.15
C THR A 279 36.52 31.37 -21.77
N GLY A 280 36.84 31.70 -23.02
CA GLY A 280 36.24 32.82 -23.77
C GLY A 280 34.84 32.51 -24.29
N SER A 281 34.34 33.39 -25.17
CA SER A 281 32.99 33.28 -25.73
C SER A 281 33.00 32.88 -27.21
N ALA A 282 32.07 32.00 -27.61
CA ALA A 282 31.71 31.77 -29.00
C ALA A 282 30.35 32.45 -29.28
N THR A 283 30.29 33.33 -30.26
CA THR A 283 29.10 34.12 -30.61
C THR A 283 28.63 33.75 -32.01
N PHE A 284 27.37 33.35 -32.10
CA PHE A 284 26.70 32.95 -33.33
C PHE A 284 25.57 33.95 -33.60
N ARG A 285 25.65 34.65 -34.73
CA ARG A 285 24.58 35.59 -35.11
C ARG A 285 24.35 35.62 -36.62
N GLN A 286 23.11 35.96 -36.96
CA GLN A 286 22.69 36.26 -38.31
C GLN A 286 23.45 37.46 -38.88
N ARG A 287 23.62 37.46 -40.21
CA ARG A 287 24.17 38.60 -40.96
C ARG A 287 23.07 39.58 -41.35
N THR A 288 21.89 39.06 -41.73
CA THR A 288 20.71 39.82 -42.12
C THR A 288 19.80 40.06 -40.93
N ASN A 289 19.49 41.33 -40.64
CA ASN A 289 18.63 41.70 -39.52
C ASN A 289 17.22 41.08 -39.64
N GLY A 290 16.66 40.66 -38.51
CA GLY A 290 15.34 40.03 -38.44
C GLY A 290 15.31 38.56 -38.86
N THR A 291 16.41 37.99 -39.35
CA THR A 291 16.50 36.55 -39.61
C THR A 291 16.36 35.78 -38.30
N ALA A 292 15.44 34.81 -38.28
CA ALA A 292 15.20 33.93 -37.16
C ALA A 292 16.36 32.93 -37.00
N ILE A 293 16.60 32.48 -35.76
CA ILE A 293 17.58 31.44 -35.46
C ILE A 293 16.83 30.22 -34.90
N ARG A 294 17.14 29.03 -35.44
CA ARG A 294 16.55 27.77 -34.98
C ARG A 294 17.60 26.91 -34.29
N ILE A 295 17.38 26.58 -33.04
CA ILE A 295 18.22 25.68 -32.26
C ILE A 295 17.55 24.30 -32.23
N GLY A 296 18.29 23.25 -32.61
CA GLY A 296 17.82 21.86 -32.60
C GLY A 296 17.27 21.31 -33.92
N GLY A 297 17.46 22.00 -35.04
CA GLY A 297 17.01 21.54 -36.37
C GLY A 297 18.12 21.56 -37.42
N ALA A 298 18.04 20.70 -38.43
CA ALA A 298 19.02 20.67 -39.52
C ALA A 298 19.03 21.98 -40.34
N ASP A 299 20.19 22.39 -40.84
CA ASP A 299 20.34 23.63 -41.60
C ASP A 299 19.61 23.63 -42.95
N GLY A 300 19.15 24.82 -43.35
CA GLY A 300 18.59 25.08 -44.67
C GLY A 300 19.03 26.45 -45.19
N VAL A 301 19.05 26.64 -46.50
CA VAL A 301 19.47 27.91 -47.12
C VAL A 301 18.62 29.07 -46.59
N GLY A 302 19.28 30.09 -46.02
CA GLY A 302 18.62 31.29 -45.47
C GLY A 302 17.97 31.13 -44.08
N THR A 303 18.14 29.99 -43.41
CA THR A 303 17.76 29.80 -42.01
C THR A 303 19.00 29.46 -41.20
N MET A 304 19.35 30.30 -40.24
CA MET A 304 20.43 30.01 -39.31
C MET A 304 19.94 28.92 -38.37
N ALA A 305 20.55 27.72 -38.43
CA ALA A 305 20.26 26.66 -37.50
C ALA A 305 21.53 26.14 -36.84
N LEU A 306 21.38 25.56 -35.66
CA LEU A 306 22.43 24.88 -34.91
C LEU A 306 21.81 23.68 -34.20
N ASP A 307 22.24 22.46 -34.51
CA ASP A 307 21.79 21.23 -33.85
C ASP A 307 22.64 20.87 -32.60
N ASP A 308 22.22 19.85 -31.85
CA ASP A 308 22.91 19.40 -30.64
C ASP A 308 24.35 18.92 -30.91
N LEU A 309 24.60 18.31 -32.07
CA LEU A 309 25.95 17.88 -32.45
C LEU A 309 26.86 19.07 -32.74
N GLU A 310 26.33 20.15 -33.29
CA GLU A 310 27.06 21.39 -33.52
C GLU A 310 27.39 22.10 -32.20
N PHE A 311 26.42 22.20 -31.30
CA PHE A 311 26.67 22.65 -29.93
C PHE A 311 27.75 21.79 -29.27
N GLY A 312 27.70 20.47 -29.40
CA GLY A 312 28.67 19.52 -28.86
C GLY A 312 30.13 19.74 -29.32
N ARG A 313 30.35 20.41 -30.45
CA ARG A 313 31.71 20.70 -30.99
C ARG A 313 32.33 21.97 -30.42
N ILE A 314 31.53 22.81 -29.79
CA ILE A 314 31.97 24.09 -29.27
C ILE A 314 32.48 23.90 -27.84
N THR A 315 33.71 24.32 -27.59
CA THR A 315 34.29 24.48 -26.25
C THR A 315 34.44 25.97 -25.97
N ALA A 316 33.62 26.52 -25.08
CA ALA A 316 33.63 27.93 -24.70
C ALA A 316 33.10 28.07 -23.26
N GLY A 317 33.53 29.09 -22.52
CA GLY A 317 32.93 29.44 -21.23
C GLY A 317 31.52 30.05 -21.41
N THR A 318 31.25 30.64 -22.56
CA THR A 318 29.94 31.20 -22.91
C THR A 318 29.63 31.01 -24.40
N ILE A 319 28.41 30.60 -24.71
CA ILE A 319 27.87 30.59 -26.07
C ILE A 319 26.78 31.65 -26.14
N ASN A 320 26.97 32.65 -27.00
CA ASN A 320 25.99 33.69 -27.29
C ASN A 320 25.30 33.37 -28.62
N VAL A 321 23.97 33.36 -28.64
CA VAL A 321 23.16 33.16 -29.84
C VAL A 321 22.26 34.36 -30.04
N GLY A 322 22.40 35.02 -31.19
CA GLY A 322 21.65 36.21 -31.55
C GLY A 322 22.14 37.51 -30.89
N ASN A 323 21.39 38.58 -31.13
CA ASN A 323 21.58 39.93 -30.62
C ASN A 323 20.27 40.73 -30.75
N GLY A 324 20.29 42.02 -30.40
CA GLY A 324 19.11 42.90 -30.49
C GLY A 324 18.56 43.16 -31.90
N ASN A 325 19.15 42.60 -32.95
CA ASN A 325 18.65 42.63 -34.33
C ASN A 325 18.23 41.24 -34.84
N THR A 326 18.20 40.22 -33.98
CA THR A 326 17.81 38.85 -34.33
C THR A 326 16.29 38.74 -34.42
N GLY A 327 15.79 37.90 -35.34
CA GLY A 327 14.38 37.51 -35.32
C GLY A 327 14.06 36.62 -34.10
N GLY A 328 12.93 35.92 -34.15
CA GLY A 328 12.61 34.93 -33.12
C GLY A 328 13.68 33.83 -33.03
N ILE A 329 13.93 33.36 -31.81
CA ILE A 329 14.77 32.17 -31.55
C ILE A 329 13.84 31.01 -31.18
N THR A 330 13.92 29.90 -31.92
CA THR A 330 13.11 28.70 -31.64
C THR A 330 13.99 27.52 -31.25
N ILE A 331 13.72 26.89 -30.11
CA ILE A 331 14.33 25.65 -29.65
C ILE A 331 13.34 24.52 -29.92
N ASN A 332 13.69 23.56 -30.78
CA ASN A 332 12.74 22.51 -31.21
C ASN A 332 13.16 21.08 -30.89
N THR A 333 14.42 20.86 -30.49
CA THR A 333 14.90 19.58 -29.95
C THR A 333 15.80 19.84 -28.73
N PRO A 334 16.04 18.82 -27.88
CA PRO A 334 16.91 18.96 -26.71
C PRO A 334 18.34 19.34 -27.10
N ILE A 335 18.92 20.31 -26.39
CA ILE A 335 20.34 20.69 -26.48
C ILE A 335 21.01 20.37 -25.15
N THR A 336 22.12 19.62 -25.20
CA THR A 336 22.88 19.21 -24.01
C THR A 336 24.34 19.63 -24.12
N ARG A 337 24.87 20.18 -23.03
CA ARG A 337 26.30 20.51 -22.90
C ARG A 337 27.06 19.37 -22.20
N SER A 338 28.30 19.12 -22.63
CA SER A 338 29.20 18.13 -22.02
C SER A 338 29.97 18.66 -20.81
N ALA A 339 29.97 19.99 -20.61
CA ALA A 339 30.58 20.70 -19.50
C ALA A 339 29.81 22.00 -19.23
N ALA A 340 29.92 22.52 -18.01
CA ALA A 340 29.29 23.79 -17.62
C ALA A 340 29.61 24.90 -18.63
N THR A 341 28.57 25.39 -19.31
CA THR A 341 28.67 26.41 -20.36
C THR A 341 27.57 27.44 -20.14
N ASN A 342 27.92 28.73 -20.06
CA ASN A 342 26.87 29.76 -20.02
C ASN A 342 26.21 29.87 -21.40
N LEU A 343 24.87 29.87 -21.44
CA LEU A 343 24.10 30.00 -22.68
C LEU A 343 23.29 31.29 -22.65
N ASN A 344 23.56 32.20 -23.59
CA ASN A 344 22.86 33.47 -23.69
C ASN A 344 22.13 33.55 -25.03
N LEU A 345 20.80 33.65 -24.98
CA LEU A 345 19.94 33.79 -26.16
C LEU A 345 19.34 35.20 -26.14
N THR A 346 19.54 35.93 -27.23
CA THR A 346 19.09 37.33 -27.35
C THR A 346 18.34 37.53 -28.66
N THR A 347 17.10 37.97 -28.58
CA THR A 347 16.27 38.35 -29.73
C THR A 347 16.18 39.87 -29.89
N GLY A 348 15.64 40.33 -31.02
CA GLY A 348 15.23 41.71 -31.22
C GLY A 348 13.90 42.04 -30.54
N SER A 349 13.52 43.32 -30.60
CA SER A 349 12.21 43.76 -30.10
C SER A 349 11.08 43.04 -30.82
N ASP A 350 9.98 42.78 -30.10
CA ASP A 350 8.76 42.16 -30.62
C ASP A 350 8.95 40.73 -31.16
N THR A 351 10.00 40.02 -30.71
CA THR A 351 10.29 38.65 -31.14
C THR A 351 10.57 37.72 -29.96
N ASP A 352 10.12 36.48 -30.11
CA ASP A 352 10.03 35.52 -29.01
C ASP A 352 11.26 34.62 -28.90
N VAL A 353 11.49 34.11 -27.68
CA VAL A 353 12.25 32.87 -27.45
C VAL A 353 11.24 31.75 -27.22
N THR A 354 11.16 30.81 -28.15
CA THR A 354 10.11 29.77 -28.17
C THR A 354 10.72 28.39 -27.98
N PHE A 355 10.37 27.70 -26.90
CA PHE A 355 10.48 26.26 -26.82
C PHE A 355 9.30 25.63 -27.57
N SER A 356 9.57 24.70 -28.48
CA SER A 356 8.57 24.08 -29.36
C SER A 356 8.77 22.56 -29.41
N GLY A 357 7.67 21.81 -29.46
CA GLY A 357 7.76 20.34 -29.36
C GLY A 357 8.58 19.92 -28.13
N SER A 358 9.54 19.01 -28.30
CA SER A 358 10.43 18.56 -27.23
C SER A 358 11.69 19.42 -27.04
N GLY A 359 11.70 20.67 -27.49
CA GLY A 359 12.85 21.57 -27.34
C GLY A 359 13.20 21.81 -25.87
N SER A 360 14.49 21.71 -25.51
CA SER A 360 14.98 22.03 -24.16
C SER A 360 16.46 22.44 -24.16
N LEU A 361 16.91 23.12 -23.10
CA LEU A 361 18.29 23.57 -22.92
C LEU A 361 18.88 23.01 -21.62
N ASN A 362 19.99 22.26 -21.72
CA ASN A 362 20.78 21.83 -20.57
C ASN A 362 22.21 22.39 -20.64
N SER A 363 22.53 23.34 -19.76
CA SER A 363 23.83 24.04 -19.72
C SER A 363 24.93 23.28 -18.95
N ALA A 364 24.60 22.13 -18.37
CA ALA A 364 25.48 21.26 -17.57
C ALA A 364 26.20 21.96 -16.40
N GLY A 365 25.53 22.90 -15.72
CA GLY A 365 26.09 23.65 -14.59
C GLY A 365 26.37 25.13 -14.87
N GLY A 366 26.21 25.59 -16.11
CA GLY A 366 26.37 27.00 -16.50
C GLY A 366 25.09 27.82 -16.35
N ASN A 367 25.22 29.14 -16.39
CA ASN A 367 24.06 30.03 -16.32
C ASN A 367 23.31 30.09 -17.66
N VAL A 368 21.99 30.26 -17.62
CA VAL A 368 21.17 30.47 -18.82
C VAL A 368 20.53 31.86 -18.75
N THR A 369 20.71 32.65 -19.80
CA THR A 369 20.07 33.96 -19.95
C THR A 369 19.20 33.95 -21.21
N LEU A 370 17.90 34.18 -21.05
CA LEU A 370 16.95 34.38 -22.13
C LEU A 370 16.49 35.83 -22.13
N PHE A 371 16.76 36.55 -23.21
CA PHE A 371 16.47 37.98 -23.28
C PHE A 371 15.66 38.31 -24.54
N THR A 372 14.44 38.80 -24.30
CA THR A 372 13.68 39.60 -25.28
C THR A 372 13.52 41.01 -24.71
N PRO A 373 13.66 42.09 -25.50
CA PRO A 373 13.60 43.45 -24.97
C PRO A 373 12.27 43.75 -24.27
N SER A 374 12.34 44.18 -23.00
CA SER A 374 11.16 44.41 -22.12
C SER A 374 10.23 45.55 -22.58
N THR A 375 10.68 46.39 -23.52
CA THR A 375 9.88 47.45 -24.14
C THR A 375 9.07 46.98 -25.36
N GLY A 376 9.28 45.75 -25.84
CA GLY A 376 8.56 45.17 -26.99
C GLY A 376 7.48 44.17 -26.59
N THR A 377 6.95 43.45 -27.56
CA THR A 377 5.90 42.42 -27.38
C THR A 377 6.43 40.99 -27.29
N GLY A 378 7.76 40.79 -27.21
CA GLY A 378 8.37 39.46 -27.20
C GLY A 378 8.02 38.65 -25.95
N ALA A 379 7.78 37.36 -26.13
CA ALA A 379 7.50 36.38 -25.09
C ALA A 379 8.63 35.35 -24.93
N ILE A 380 8.67 34.70 -23.76
CA ILE A 380 9.44 33.46 -23.55
C ILE A 380 8.41 32.34 -23.30
N THR A 381 8.33 31.34 -24.18
CA THR A 381 7.22 30.37 -24.17
C THR A 381 7.69 28.92 -24.03
N SER A 382 6.95 28.11 -23.26
CA SER A 382 7.22 26.67 -23.07
C SER A 382 6.68 25.79 -24.23
N GLY A 383 7.33 24.64 -24.44
CA GLY A 383 6.94 23.61 -25.41
C GLY A 383 6.17 22.45 -24.79
N THR A 384 6.52 21.22 -25.17
CA THR A 384 6.00 19.96 -24.59
C THR A 384 7.10 19.15 -23.90
N ALA A 385 8.25 19.77 -23.61
CA ALA A 385 9.31 19.14 -22.83
C ALA A 385 8.88 19.01 -21.37
N VAL A 386 9.39 18.00 -20.66
CA VAL A 386 9.17 17.85 -19.21
C VAL A 386 9.91 18.94 -18.43
N THR A 387 11.07 19.34 -18.95
CA THR A 387 11.89 20.44 -18.43
C THR A 387 12.39 21.23 -19.64
N ASP A 388 11.98 22.49 -19.75
CA ASP A 388 12.45 23.40 -20.79
C ASP A 388 13.91 23.78 -20.56
N ILE A 389 14.30 24.00 -19.30
CA ILE A 389 15.62 24.53 -18.95
C ILE A 389 16.21 23.80 -17.74
N ALA A 390 17.40 23.24 -17.90
CA ALA A 390 18.20 22.65 -16.82
C ALA A 390 19.55 23.35 -16.72
N THR A 391 19.81 24.03 -15.59
CA THR A 391 21.09 24.72 -15.37
C THR A 391 22.02 23.97 -14.42
N GLY A 392 21.51 23.00 -13.67
CA GLY A 392 22.27 22.38 -12.57
C GLY A 392 22.61 23.43 -11.52
N ALA A 393 23.91 23.60 -11.21
CA ALA A 393 24.37 24.56 -10.21
C ALA A 393 24.31 26.04 -10.63
N GLY A 394 24.11 26.33 -11.93
CA GLY A 394 24.02 27.70 -12.46
C GLY A 394 22.63 28.32 -12.25
N TRP A 395 22.51 29.63 -12.46
CA TRP A 395 21.24 30.36 -12.37
C TRP A 395 20.55 30.52 -13.73
N LEU A 396 19.23 30.77 -13.69
CA LEU A 396 18.39 31.10 -14.83
C LEU A 396 17.94 32.57 -14.74
N SER A 397 18.15 33.36 -15.81
CA SER A 397 17.62 34.71 -15.95
C SER A 397 16.73 34.81 -17.18
N MET A 398 15.52 35.31 -17.01
CA MET A 398 14.55 35.52 -18.09
C MET A 398 14.04 36.97 -18.08
N THR A 399 14.18 37.65 -19.21
CA THR A 399 13.61 38.99 -19.41
C THR A 399 12.70 38.96 -20.62
N ALA A 400 11.45 39.38 -20.44
CA ALA A 400 10.46 39.42 -21.50
C ALA A 400 9.74 40.77 -21.62
N GLY A 401 9.18 41.02 -22.80
CA GLY A 401 8.28 42.15 -23.05
C GLY A 401 6.84 41.85 -22.65
N SER A 402 5.89 42.54 -23.28
CA SER A 402 4.45 42.37 -22.99
C SER A 402 3.89 41.00 -23.37
N GLY A 403 4.69 40.11 -23.96
CA GLY A 403 4.33 38.73 -24.24
C GLY A 403 4.41 37.81 -23.02
N GLY A 404 5.07 38.25 -21.94
CA GLY A 404 5.18 37.50 -20.69
C GLY A 404 6.16 36.32 -20.72
N ILE A 405 6.18 35.56 -19.63
CA ILE A 405 7.01 34.37 -19.45
C ILE A 405 6.08 33.19 -19.15
N GLY A 406 6.07 32.17 -20.03
CA GLY A 406 5.14 31.05 -19.93
C GLY A 406 3.68 31.44 -20.20
N ALA A 407 2.77 30.52 -19.95
CA ALA A 407 1.33 30.74 -20.00
C ALA A 407 0.61 29.87 -18.96
N SER A 408 -0.59 30.25 -18.53
CA SER A 408 -1.39 29.41 -17.62
C SER A 408 -1.59 28.00 -18.20
N ARG A 409 -1.35 26.98 -17.38
CA ARG A 409 -1.31 25.54 -17.75
C ARG A 409 -0.20 25.13 -18.71
N ASN A 410 0.68 26.05 -19.08
CA ASN A 410 1.90 25.80 -19.84
C ASN A 410 3.05 26.69 -19.32
N PRO A 411 3.38 26.58 -18.02
CA PRO A 411 4.45 27.35 -17.39
C PRO A 411 5.81 26.99 -17.98
N ILE A 412 6.81 27.85 -17.79
CA ILE A 412 8.20 27.47 -18.07
C ILE A 412 8.63 26.45 -17.01
N THR A 413 8.97 25.24 -17.46
CA THR A 413 9.41 24.14 -16.60
C THR A 413 10.92 24.19 -16.44
N MET A 414 11.41 24.26 -15.20
CA MET A 414 12.82 24.46 -14.92
C MET A 414 13.39 23.43 -13.93
N ALA A 415 14.72 23.28 -13.99
CA ALA A 415 15.54 22.59 -13.00
C ALA A 415 16.78 23.45 -12.74
N THR A 416 16.63 24.39 -11.81
CA THR A 416 17.64 25.43 -11.52
C THR A 416 17.75 25.71 -10.03
N THR A 417 18.92 26.17 -9.58
CA THR A 417 19.13 26.53 -8.17
C THR A 417 18.66 27.94 -7.85
N THR A 418 18.68 28.86 -8.83
CA THR A 418 18.29 30.26 -8.61
C THR A 418 17.68 30.86 -9.87
N ILE A 419 16.57 31.58 -9.71
CA ILE A 419 15.85 32.22 -10.82
C ILE A 419 15.78 33.75 -10.67
N TYR A 420 15.89 34.43 -11.81
CA TYR A 420 15.60 35.85 -12.00
C TYR A 420 14.59 36.02 -13.14
N THR A 421 13.49 36.73 -12.91
CA THR A 421 12.49 37.04 -13.94
C THR A 421 12.15 38.53 -13.95
N ASP A 422 11.97 39.10 -15.14
CA ASP A 422 11.65 40.51 -15.31
C ASP A 422 10.76 40.76 -16.53
N THR A 423 9.55 41.28 -16.28
CA THR A 423 8.62 41.83 -17.28
C THR A 423 8.25 43.30 -17.00
N GLN A 424 8.95 43.98 -16.07
CA GLN A 424 8.57 45.22 -15.39
C GLN A 424 7.90 46.31 -16.23
N SER A 425 8.50 46.67 -17.36
CA SER A 425 7.99 47.77 -18.20
C SER A 425 6.66 47.46 -18.88
N SER A 426 6.25 46.19 -18.88
CA SER A 426 5.07 45.70 -19.60
C SER A 426 3.90 45.28 -18.70
N GLY A 427 4.16 44.91 -17.44
CA GLY A 427 3.12 44.41 -16.53
C GLY A 427 2.59 43.02 -16.90
N ALA A 428 3.36 42.22 -17.64
CA ALA A 428 2.92 40.93 -18.17
C ALA A 428 3.15 39.77 -17.19
N ASP A 429 2.23 38.80 -17.23
CA ASP A 429 2.21 37.64 -16.34
C ASP A 429 3.41 36.70 -16.54
N GLN A 430 3.73 35.97 -15.48
CA GLN A 430 4.81 35.01 -15.41
C GLN A 430 4.30 33.69 -14.82
N PHE A 431 4.53 32.59 -15.53
CA PHE A 431 4.07 31.25 -15.17
C PHE A 431 5.30 30.33 -15.04
N LEU A 432 5.57 29.87 -13.83
CA LEU A 432 6.83 29.24 -13.44
C LEU A 432 6.57 27.87 -12.81
N PHE A 433 7.22 26.83 -13.31
CA PHE A 433 7.12 25.48 -12.75
C PHE A 433 8.48 24.95 -12.28
N GLU A 434 8.55 24.50 -11.04
CA GLU A 434 9.68 23.77 -10.45
C GLU A 434 9.19 22.41 -9.90
N ALA A 435 10.03 21.38 -9.90
CA ALA A 435 9.69 20.06 -9.35
C ALA A 435 10.29 19.84 -7.95
N ASP A 436 11.45 20.47 -7.68
CA ASP A 436 12.21 20.33 -6.45
C ASP A 436 12.18 21.64 -5.65
N ILE A 437 13.31 22.35 -5.52
CA ILE A 437 13.45 23.59 -4.75
C ILE A 437 14.26 24.59 -5.59
N VAL A 438 13.75 25.81 -5.73
CA VAL A 438 14.45 26.93 -6.36
C VAL A 438 14.55 28.13 -5.42
N ASN A 439 15.75 28.72 -5.33
CA ASN A 439 15.92 30.00 -4.65
C ASN A 439 15.46 31.13 -5.57
N ILE A 440 14.68 32.06 -5.05
CA ILE A 440 14.33 33.26 -5.79
C ILE A 440 15.50 34.25 -5.68
N GLY A 441 16.09 34.66 -6.80
CA GLY A 441 17.05 35.75 -6.84
C GLY A 441 16.40 37.11 -7.14
N GLY A 442 15.24 37.07 -7.80
CA GLY A 442 14.50 38.25 -8.23
C GLY A 442 13.27 37.92 -9.07
N LEU A 443 12.05 38.17 -8.60
CA LEU A 443 10.85 38.13 -9.47
C LEU A 443 10.20 39.50 -9.58
N ASN A 444 9.60 39.75 -10.74
CA ASN A 444 9.24 41.10 -11.12
C ASN A 444 8.24 41.18 -12.29
N ALA A 445 6.94 41.15 -12.01
CA ALA A 445 5.91 41.13 -13.05
C ALA A 445 5.37 42.53 -13.41
N GLY A 446 5.87 43.59 -12.79
CA GLY A 446 5.38 44.94 -12.94
C GLY A 446 4.06 45.19 -12.20
N TRP A 447 3.53 46.41 -12.38
CA TRP A 447 2.29 46.84 -11.72
C TRP A 447 1.06 46.14 -12.34
N PHE A 448 0.35 45.32 -11.55
CA PHE A 448 -0.79 44.43 -11.93
C PHE A 448 -0.44 43.11 -12.63
N GLY A 449 0.84 42.78 -12.83
CA GLY A 449 1.20 41.45 -13.33
C GLY A 449 0.94 40.36 -12.29
N VAL A 450 0.69 39.13 -12.74
CA VAL A 450 0.58 37.94 -11.89
C VAL A 450 1.82 37.07 -12.04
N ILE A 451 2.36 36.58 -10.93
CA ILE A 451 3.30 35.45 -10.91
C ILE A 451 2.55 34.22 -10.41
N GLU A 452 2.37 33.24 -11.27
CA GLU A 452 1.81 31.92 -10.98
C GLU A 452 2.97 30.93 -10.73
N LEU A 453 2.97 30.31 -9.56
CA LEU A 453 3.95 29.33 -9.10
C LEU A 453 3.31 27.94 -9.11
N ASP A 454 3.88 27.02 -9.87
CA ASP A 454 3.42 25.63 -10.01
C ASP A 454 4.51 24.63 -9.58
N GLY A 455 4.11 23.57 -8.87
CA GLY A 455 5.01 22.50 -8.44
C GLY A 455 6.15 22.92 -7.48
N GLY A 456 6.77 21.95 -6.81
CA GLY A 456 8.01 22.17 -6.06
C GLY A 456 7.93 23.25 -4.98
N GLU A 457 9.08 23.82 -4.63
CA GLU A 457 9.26 24.84 -3.60
C GLU A 457 10.01 26.06 -4.15
N PHE A 458 9.47 27.24 -3.90
CA PHE A 458 10.03 28.54 -4.25
C PHE A 458 10.44 29.26 -2.96
N ASP A 459 11.75 29.37 -2.70
CA ASP A 459 12.32 29.98 -1.48
C ASP A 459 12.66 31.46 -1.69
N LEU A 460 11.99 32.34 -0.96
CA LEU A 460 12.16 33.80 -1.05
C LEU A 460 13.44 34.33 -0.39
N GLY A 461 14.08 33.60 0.51
CA GLY A 461 15.26 34.11 1.23
C GLY A 461 15.03 35.47 1.93
N THR A 462 15.91 36.47 1.72
CA THR A 462 15.92 37.70 2.55
C THR A 462 15.17 38.92 1.98
N THR A 463 15.20 39.13 0.66
CA THR A 463 14.40 40.13 -0.10
C THR A 463 14.58 39.85 -1.59
N THR A 464 13.52 39.47 -2.30
CA THR A 464 13.65 38.93 -3.67
C THR A 464 12.53 39.31 -4.63
N ILE A 465 11.49 40.04 -4.22
CA ILE A 465 10.47 40.55 -5.15
C ILE A 465 10.46 42.08 -5.14
N TYR A 466 10.64 42.66 -6.32
CA TYR A 466 11.08 44.06 -6.45
C TYR A 466 9.91 45.08 -6.63
N ASP A 467 8.64 44.67 -6.59
CA ASP A 467 7.48 45.53 -6.94
C ASP A 467 6.12 45.11 -6.33
N ASN A 468 5.01 45.74 -6.75
CA ASN A 468 3.64 45.46 -6.30
C ASN A 468 2.93 44.39 -7.17
N THR A 469 3.52 43.20 -7.28
CA THR A 469 2.99 42.05 -8.05
C THR A 469 1.96 41.22 -7.26
N ASP A 470 1.02 40.56 -7.95
CA ASP A 470 0.12 39.56 -7.37
C ASP A 470 0.75 38.15 -7.47
N ILE A 471 0.86 37.42 -6.34
CA ILE A 471 1.41 36.05 -6.30
C ILE A 471 0.27 35.02 -6.19
N VAL A 472 0.31 33.99 -7.02
CA VAL A 472 -0.60 32.84 -6.97
C VAL A 472 0.21 31.56 -6.79
N VAL A 473 -0.07 30.83 -5.71
CA VAL A 473 0.52 29.51 -5.43
C VAL A 473 -0.50 28.44 -5.80
N GLU A 474 -0.20 27.67 -6.85
CA GLU A 474 -1.08 26.63 -7.39
C GLU A 474 -0.92 25.29 -6.65
N SER A 475 -1.73 24.30 -7.04
CA SER A 475 -1.68 22.95 -6.49
C SER A 475 -0.29 22.34 -6.64
N GLY A 476 0.28 21.84 -5.54
CA GLY A 476 1.59 21.19 -5.50
C GLY A 476 2.78 22.16 -5.45
N ALA A 477 2.54 23.47 -5.47
CA ALA A 477 3.56 24.48 -5.24
C ALA A 477 3.65 24.86 -3.76
N THR A 478 4.87 25.12 -3.29
CA THR A 478 5.17 25.65 -1.97
C THR A 478 5.87 26.99 -2.10
N LEU A 479 5.36 28.02 -1.44
CA LEU A 479 6.08 29.28 -1.24
C LEU A 479 6.71 29.27 0.16
N ASP A 480 8.04 29.16 0.23
CA ASP A 480 8.78 29.32 1.49
C ASP A 480 9.13 30.80 1.69
N VAL A 481 8.57 31.39 2.75
CA VAL A 481 8.79 32.79 3.13
C VAL A 481 9.89 32.96 4.18
N ASN A 482 10.69 31.93 4.48
CA ASN A 482 11.74 32.00 5.50
C ASN A 482 12.74 33.15 5.28
N GLY A 483 12.81 34.06 6.26
CA GLY A 483 13.71 35.23 6.20
C GLY A 483 13.20 36.39 5.35
N ALA A 484 12.03 36.25 4.71
CA ALA A 484 11.49 37.25 3.79
C ALA A 484 11.09 38.54 4.52
N SER A 485 11.32 39.68 3.86
CA SER A 485 10.76 41.00 4.20
C SER A 485 10.24 41.64 2.91
N ASP A 486 9.54 40.85 2.11
CA ASP A 486 9.13 41.22 0.77
C ASP A 486 7.76 41.89 0.75
N ARG A 487 7.55 42.67 -0.30
CA ARG A 487 6.33 43.45 -0.52
C ARG A 487 5.65 42.94 -1.78
N PHE A 488 4.40 42.53 -1.66
CA PHE A 488 3.55 42.15 -2.79
C PHE A 488 2.27 43.01 -2.79
N ARG A 489 1.45 42.87 -3.81
CA ARG A 489 0.10 43.46 -3.84
C ARG A 489 -0.92 42.53 -3.20
N SER A 490 -0.88 41.25 -3.54
CA SER A 490 -1.68 40.18 -2.92
C SER A 490 -0.97 38.83 -2.99
N LEU A 491 -1.38 37.91 -2.12
CA LEU A 491 -0.96 36.51 -2.12
C LEU A 491 -2.22 35.64 -2.08
N THR A 492 -2.37 34.76 -3.07
CA THR A 492 -3.46 33.77 -3.11
C THR A 492 -2.87 32.37 -3.17
N VAL A 493 -3.19 31.54 -2.19
CA VAL A 493 -2.82 30.13 -2.16
C VAL A 493 -4.05 29.32 -2.51
N LYS A 494 -4.01 28.63 -3.64
CA LYS A 494 -5.13 27.83 -4.13
C LYS A 494 -5.12 26.42 -3.55
N SER A 495 -6.20 25.69 -3.76
CA SER A 495 -6.33 24.29 -3.34
C SER A 495 -5.09 23.47 -3.74
N GLY A 496 -4.47 22.81 -2.77
CA GLY A 496 -3.25 22.01 -2.93
C GLY A 496 -1.93 22.81 -2.87
N GLY A 497 -1.98 24.13 -2.78
CA GLY A 497 -0.81 24.98 -2.58
C GLY A 497 -0.47 25.16 -1.10
N LEU A 498 0.81 25.44 -0.81
CA LEU A 498 1.34 25.60 0.55
C LEU A 498 2.12 26.92 0.70
N VAL A 499 1.92 27.61 1.82
CA VAL A 499 2.84 28.67 2.29
C VAL A 499 3.45 28.25 3.62
N LYS A 500 4.78 28.39 3.75
CA LYS A 500 5.51 28.06 4.97
C LYS A 500 6.60 29.06 5.34
N GLY A 501 7.12 28.97 6.56
CA GLY A 501 8.31 29.70 7.01
C GLY A 501 8.05 30.86 7.99
N THR A 502 9.09 31.65 8.28
CA THR A 502 9.11 32.64 9.38
C THR A 502 9.25 34.11 8.96
N GLY A 503 9.06 34.42 7.67
CA GLY A 503 9.20 35.78 7.15
C GLY A 503 7.96 36.67 7.32
N VAL A 504 8.12 37.93 6.92
CA VAL A 504 7.07 38.94 6.87
C VAL A 504 6.73 39.23 5.42
N VAL A 505 5.45 39.07 5.09
CA VAL A 505 4.85 39.40 3.80
C VAL A 505 4.06 40.70 3.93
N ASP A 506 4.50 41.74 3.22
CA ASP A 506 3.87 43.07 3.21
C ASP A 506 2.92 43.25 2.02
N ASN A 507 1.60 43.30 2.24
CA ASN A 507 0.62 43.46 1.15
C ASN A 507 0.03 44.89 1.09
N ILE A 508 0.41 45.67 0.06
CA ILE A 508 -0.17 47.01 -0.15
C ILE A 508 -1.26 46.98 -1.20
N GLY A 509 -2.50 46.88 -0.71
CA GLY A 509 -3.72 47.14 -1.49
C GLY A 509 -4.51 45.92 -1.94
N GLY A 510 -4.11 44.69 -1.56
CA GLY A 510 -4.86 43.44 -1.76
C GLY A 510 -4.99 42.61 -0.48
N ASN A 511 -5.55 41.40 -0.57
CA ASN A 511 -5.71 40.47 0.55
C ASN A 511 -4.67 39.33 0.48
N ILE A 512 -4.31 38.77 1.63
CA ILE A 512 -3.66 37.45 1.72
C ILE A 512 -4.76 36.41 1.90
N THR A 513 -4.86 35.46 0.98
CA THR A 513 -5.96 34.49 0.92
C THR A 513 -5.43 33.07 0.85
N ILE A 514 -5.80 32.25 1.83
CA ILE A 514 -5.61 30.79 1.82
C ILE A 514 -6.98 30.17 1.46
N GLU A 515 -7.12 29.68 0.22
CA GLU A 515 -8.39 29.12 -0.26
C GLU A 515 -8.70 27.74 0.36
N ASN A 516 -9.94 27.27 0.18
CA ASN A 516 -10.33 25.93 0.60
C ASN A 516 -9.43 24.87 -0.07
N GLY A 517 -8.87 23.96 0.73
CA GLY A 517 -7.93 22.93 0.31
C GLY A 517 -6.47 23.39 0.18
N ALA A 518 -6.15 24.66 0.46
CA ALA A 518 -4.78 25.17 0.58
C ALA A 518 -4.25 25.01 2.01
N THR A 519 -2.94 25.12 2.22
CA THR A 519 -2.31 24.98 3.54
C THR A 519 -1.42 26.17 3.90
N LEU A 520 -1.49 26.58 5.17
CA LEU A 520 -0.55 27.50 5.83
C LEU A 520 0.15 26.78 6.98
N SER A 521 1.49 26.79 6.99
CA SER A 521 2.30 26.14 8.03
C SER A 521 3.56 26.96 8.35
N PRO A 522 3.59 27.77 9.42
CA PRO A 522 4.74 28.62 9.79
C PRO A 522 6.09 27.89 9.98
N GLY A 523 6.11 26.56 10.01
CA GLY A 523 7.33 25.75 9.89
C GLY A 523 7.75 25.17 11.23
N GLN A 524 9.03 25.32 11.60
CA GLN A 524 9.56 24.79 12.85
C GLN A 524 9.37 25.79 14.01
N SER A 525 8.83 25.30 15.11
CA SER A 525 8.42 26.06 16.27
C SER A 525 9.60 26.66 17.03
N PRO A 526 9.51 27.93 17.47
CA PRO A 526 8.44 28.88 17.15
C PRO A 526 8.57 29.46 15.73
N GLY A 527 7.66 29.09 14.83
CA GLY A 527 7.53 29.63 13.49
C GLY A 527 6.58 30.84 13.48
N VAL A 528 7.05 32.02 13.10
CA VAL A 528 6.19 33.23 13.08
C VAL A 528 6.09 33.80 11.68
N VAL A 529 4.93 33.67 11.04
CA VAL A 529 4.64 34.34 9.77
C VAL A 529 4.03 35.71 10.04
N GLY A 530 4.58 36.76 9.44
CA GLY A 530 3.99 38.10 9.47
C GLY A 530 3.20 38.42 8.20
N PHE A 531 1.98 38.92 8.34
CA PHE A 531 1.10 39.36 7.27
C PHE A 531 0.70 40.83 7.51
N ILE A 532 1.24 41.76 6.71
CA ILE A 532 0.93 43.19 6.84
C ILE A 532 -0.23 43.55 5.91
N GLY A 533 -1.46 43.36 6.40
CA GLY A 533 -2.71 43.67 5.70
C GLY A 533 -3.83 42.68 6.03
N SER A 534 -4.94 42.70 5.28
CA SER A 534 -6.07 41.80 5.52
C SER A 534 -5.76 40.34 5.17
N PHE A 535 -6.08 39.41 6.07
CA PHE A 535 -5.86 37.97 5.95
C PHE A 535 -7.20 37.20 5.93
N SER A 536 -7.35 36.27 5.00
CA SER A 536 -8.51 35.39 4.91
C SER A 536 -8.07 33.94 4.77
N ILE A 537 -8.65 33.04 5.56
CA ILE A 537 -8.37 31.61 5.51
C ILE A 537 -9.65 30.79 5.41
N ALA A 538 -9.69 29.93 4.39
CA ALA A 538 -10.70 28.92 4.15
C ALA A 538 -10.10 27.51 4.04
N GLY A 539 -8.78 27.38 3.99
CA GLY A 539 -8.04 26.11 3.99
C GLY A 539 -7.48 25.73 5.36
N ASP A 540 -6.44 24.89 5.34
CA ASP A 540 -5.84 24.28 6.52
C ASP A 540 -4.80 25.21 7.15
N TYR A 541 -4.87 25.38 8.46
CA TYR A 541 -3.85 26.02 9.27
C TYR A 541 -3.20 25.00 10.19
N ILE A 542 -1.91 24.75 9.97
CA ILE A 542 -1.11 23.84 10.79
C ILE A 542 -0.28 24.67 11.76
N VAL A 543 -0.39 24.35 13.05
CA VAL A 543 0.34 25.01 14.14
C VAL A 543 1.16 23.97 14.87
N GLU A 544 2.48 24.12 14.85
CA GLU A 544 3.36 23.36 15.73
C GLU A 544 3.45 24.00 17.13
N ILE A 545 3.60 23.17 18.16
CA ILE A 545 3.86 23.58 19.55
C ILE A 545 5.06 22.78 20.07
N ASP A 546 6.10 23.46 20.53
CA ASP A 546 7.32 22.88 21.10
C ASP A 546 7.44 23.16 22.62
N GLY A 547 7.91 22.14 23.34
CA GLY A 547 8.30 22.20 24.74
C GLY A 547 9.60 22.97 25.03
N GLY A 548 10.49 23.02 24.04
CA GLY A 548 11.69 23.84 24.03
C GLY A 548 12.97 23.03 24.23
N THR A 549 13.77 22.94 23.18
CA THR A 549 15.23 22.71 23.32
C THR A 549 16.10 23.88 22.81
N GLY A 550 15.47 24.95 22.28
CA GLY A 550 16.14 26.19 21.88
C GLY A 550 16.16 27.25 22.98
N ALA A 551 17.26 27.99 23.10
CA ALA A 551 17.47 29.00 24.14
C ALA A 551 16.45 30.16 24.07
N GLY A 552 15.39 30.13 24.88
CA GLY A 552 14.74 31.36 25.36
C GLY A 552 13.22 31.42 25.49
N ALA A 553 12.43 30.45 25.04
CA ALA A 553 10.97 30.48 25.23
C ALA A 553 10.46 29.15 25.79
N VAL A 554 9.98 29.17 27.02
CA VAL A 554 9.10 28.11 27.54
C VAL A 554 7.78 28.24 26.76
N ASN A 555 7.30 27.18 26.10
CA ASN A 555 6.08 27.16 25.27
C ASN A 555 6.21 27.84 23.88
N GLY A 556 7.25 27.47 23.11
CA GLY A 556 7.35 27.89 21.71
C GLY A 556 6.17 27.35 20.90
N HIS A 557 5.58 28.16 20.03
CA HIS A 557 4.50 27.74 19.16
C HIS A 557 4.53 28.55 17.88
N ASP A 558 3.97 27.96 16.84
CA ASP A 558 3.74 28.64 15.59
C ASP A 558 2.67 29.71 15.74
N ARG A 559 2.86 30.81 15.01
CA ARG A 559 1.97 31.96 15.06
C ARG A 559 1.90 32.68 13.72
N VAL A 560 0.70 33.18 13.40
CA VAL A 560 0.49 34.16 12.33
C VAL A 560 0.23 35.52 12.98
N ASN A 561 0.99 36.54 12.58
CA ASN A 561 0.79 37.93 13.00
C ASN A 561 0.15 38.73 11.87
N VAL A 562 -0.98 39.36 12.14
CA VAL A 562 -1.75 40.12 11.14
C VAL A 562 -1.93 41.57 11.62
N THR A 563 -1.80 42.53 10.70
CA THR A 563 -2.01 43.98 10.99
C THR A 563 -3.26 44.54 10.29
N GLY A 564 -4.24 43.69 10.03
CA GLY A 564 -5.42 43.99 9.22
C GLY A 564 -6.58 43.07 9.62
N THR A 565 -7.72 43.17 8.95
CA THR A 565 -8.87 42.29 9.26
C THR A 565 -8.55 40.82 9.01
N VAL A 566 -9.01 39.95 9.91
CA VAL A 566 -8.88 38.49 9.80
C VAL A 566 -10.25 37.86 9.56
N SER A 567 -10.38 37.05 8.51
CA SER A 567 -11.59 36.30 8.19
C SER A 567 -11.30 34.80 8.16
N ILE A 568 -12.01 34.02 8.98
CA ILE A 568 -11.89 32.56 9.05
C ILE A 568 -13.20 31.94 8.55
N ASP A 569 -13.17 31.08 7.54
CA ASP A 569 -14.38 30.42 7.02
C ASP A 569 -14.87 29.33 7.99
N PRO A 570 -16.06 29.47 8.60
CA PRO A 570 -16.58 28.51 9.58
C PRO A 570 -16.99 27.16 9.00
N ASN A 571 -17.01 27.00 7.68
CA ASN A 571 -17.42 25.76 7.04
C ASN A 571 -16.24 24.94 6.50
N THR A 572 -15.12 25.60 6.17
CA THR A 572 -14.01 24.94 5.47
C THR A 572 -12.65 25.11 6.12
N ALA A 573 -12.41 26.17 6.92
CA ALA A 573 -11.10 26.39 7.51
C ALA A 573 -10.84 25.37 8.64
N ILE A 574 -9.81 24.54 8.51
CA ILE A 574 -9.45 23.51 9.49
C ILE A 574 -8.22 23.96 10.27
N LEU A 575 -8.24 23.77 11.59
CA LEU A 575 -7.08 23.97 12.45
C LEU A 575 -6.52 22.61 12.87
N THR A 576 -5.25 22.38 12.56
CA THR A 576 -4.50 21.21 13.01
C THR A 576 -3.41 21.66 13.96
N VAL A 577 -3.32 21.01 15.13
CA VAL A 577 -2.30 21.31 16.13
C VAL A 577 -1.35 20.13 16.25
N ASP A 578 -0.13 20.34 15.80
CA ASP A 578 0.98 19.42 15.96
C ASP A 578 1.69 19.73 17.28
N GLY A 579 1.80 18.75 18.16
CA GLY A 579 2.55 18.89 19.40
C GLY A 579 3.56 17.77 19.57
N SER A 580 4.04 17.14 18.50
CA SER A 580 4.99 16.02 18.59
C SER A 580 6.21 16.31 19.47
N ASP A 581 6.58 17.57 19.63
CA ASP A 581 7.71 18.03 20.45
C ASP A 581 7.33 18.43 21.89
N LEU A 582 6.06 18.32 22.29
CA LEU A 582 5.61 18.53 23.67
C LEU A 582 5.83 17.30 24.54
N THR A 583 6.34 17.50 25.76
CA THR A 583 6.42 16.45 26.78
C THR A 583 5.31 16.58 27.84
N ALA A 584 4.95 15.45 28.45
CA ALA A 584 3.87 15.40 29.45
C ALA A 584 4.16 16.33 30.65
N GLY A 585 3.24 17.27 30.91
CA GLY A 585 3.33 18.22 32.04
C GLY A 585 4.16 19.48 31.76
N GLU A 586 4.64 19.67 30.52
CA GLU A 586 5.42 20.83 30.11
C GLU A 586 4.59 22.12 30.04
N LEU A 587 3.33 22.01 29.58
CA LEU A 587 2.38 23.12 29.57
C LEU A 587 1.52 23.15 30.83
N ALA A 588 1.64 24.23 31.61
CA ALA A 588 0.80 24.46 32.79
C ALA A 588 -0.67 24.70 32.40
N ALA A 589 -1.61 24.24 33.24
CA ALA A 589 -3.03 24.49 33.03
C ALA A 589 -3.34 26.00 32.94
N ASN A 590 -4.19 26.37 32.00
CA ASN A 590 -4.57 27.73 31.59
C ASN A 590 -3.45 28.55 30.90
N THR A 591 -2.38 27.91 30.44
CA THR A 591 -1.43 28.57 29.51
C THR A 591 -2.16 28.93 28.22
N SER A 592 -2.08 30.19 27.80
CA SER A 592 -2.69 30.69 26.57
C SER A 592 -1.62 30.83 25.48
N LEU A 593 -1.76 30.10 24.38
CA LEU A 593 -0.89 30.15 23.21
C LEU A 593 -1.62 30.90 22.09
N VAL A 594 -1.11 32.06 21.67
CA VAL A 594 -1.76 32.88 20.64
C VAL A 594 -1.27 32.42 19.28
N ILE A 595 -2.08 31.62 18.59
CA ILE A 595 -1.72 31.02 17.29
C ILE A 595 -2.00 31.98 16.13
N LEU A 596 -2.99 32.86 16.29
CA LEU A 596 -3.25 33.92 15.33
C LEU A 596 -3.40 35.21 16.12
N SER A 597 -2.48 36.14 15.91
CA SER A 597 -2.56 37.43 16.54
C SER A 597 -2.92 38.54 15.58
N ASN A 598 -3.85 39.37 15.99
CA ASN A 598 -4.23 40.57 15.29
C ASN A 598 -3.81 41.82 16.09
N ASP A 599 -3.58 42.95 15.42
CA ASP A 599 -2.92 44.13 16.00
C ASP A 599 -3.73 44.95 17.04
N GLY A 600 -4.77 44.37 17.62
CA GLY A 600 -5.61 45.04 18.62
C GLY A 600 -6.60 46.07 18.07
N THR A 601 -6.58 46.40 16.76
CA THR A 601 -7.45 47.43 16.17
C THR A 601 -8.50 46.88 15.20
N ASP A 602 -8.18 45.79 14.49
CA ASP A 602 -9.05 45.17 13.50
C ASP A 602 -9.81 43.95 14.04
N ALA A 603 -10.92 43.56 13.42
CA ALA A 603 -11.71 42.41 13.88
C ALA A 603 -11.16 41.07 13.34
N VAL A 604 -11.12 40.04 14.19
CA VAL A 604 -11.19 38.63 13.77
C VAL A 604 -12.66 38.24 13.63
N THR A 605 -13.05 37.73 12.47
CA THR A 605 -14.44 37.30 12.19
C THR A 605 -14.46 35.86 11.72
N GLY A 606 -15.46 35.11 12.20
CA GLY A 606 -15.60 33.68 11.92
C GLY A 606 -14.93 32.80 12.98
N ASN A 607 -14.87 31.50 12.68
CA ASN A 607 -14.26 30.48 13.53
C ASN A 607 -13.75 29.35 12.64
N PHE A 608 -12.88 28.48 13.15
CA PHE A 608 -12.48 27.26 12.43
C PHE A 608 -13.65 26.26 12.43
N ALA A 609 -13.73 25.43 11.40
CA ALA A 609 -14.82 24.47 11.22
C ALA A 609 -14.96 23.55 12.44
N GLY A 610 -16.16 23.47 13.01
CA GLY A 610 -16.46 22.67 14.20
C GLY A 610 -15.94 23.23 15.55
N LEU A 611 -15.14 24.29 15.53
CA LEU A 611 -14.51 24.89 16.70
C LEU A 611 -15.17 26.23 17.05
N LEU A 612 -16.30 26.20 17.75
CA LEU A 612 -16.88 27.42 18.33
C LEU A 612 -16.06 27.90 19.54
N GLU A 613 -16.31 29.12 19.99
CA GLU A 613 -15.72 29.68 21.23
C GLU A 613 -15.84 28.67 22.39
N GLY A 614 -14.72 28.29 22.97
CA GLY A 614 -14.67 27.38 24.10
C GLY A 614 -14.74 25.89 23.77
N THR A 615 -14.76 25.49 22.50
CA THR A 615 -14.67 24.08 22.09
C THR A 615 -13.31 23.49 22.46
N TYR A 616 -13.30 22.20 22.80
CA TYR A 616 -12.09 21.44 23.07
C TYR A 616 -11.51 20.84 21.79
N LEU A 617 -10.19 20.84 21.68
CA LEU A 617 -9.42 20.17 20.62
C LEU A 617 -8.19 19.51 21.23
N SER A 618 -7.79 18.37 20.69
CA SER A 618 -6.57 17.67 21.12
C SER A 618 -5.42 17.93 20.15
N THR A 619 -4.19 17.72 20.61
CA THR A 619 -2.96 17.76 19.79
C THR A 619 -2.61 16.37 19.27
N SER A 620 -2.07 16.22 18.07
CA SER A 620 -1.37 14.97 17.70
C SER A 620 0.04 15.00 18.34
N LEU A 621 0.33 14.14 19.31
CA LEU A 621 1.63 14.15 20.03
C LEU A 621 2.57 12.99 19.66
N GLY A 622 2.47 12.41 18.46
CA GLY A 622 3.48 11.44 17.98
C GLY A 622 3.81 10.28 18.93
N GLY A 623 2.83 9.77 19.69
CA GLY A 623 3.01 8.68 20.66
C GLY A 623 3.01 9.08 22.14
N LEU A 624 2.75 10.35 22.47
CA LEU A 624 2.43 10.82 23.83
C LEU A 624 0.90 11.05 23.99
N PRO A 625 0.37 11.04 25.22
CA PRO A 625 -1.06 11.25 25.46
C PRO A 625 -1.51 12.68 25.13
N ASP A 626 -2.42 12.82 24.15
CA ASP A 626 -2.83 14.12 23.61
C ASP A 626 -3.19 15.13 24.71
N GLN A 627 -2.64 16.34 24.61
CA GLN A 627 -3.04 17.42 25.51
C GLN A 627 -4.31 18.08 24.98
N LEU A 628 -5.26 18.33 25.89
CA LEU A 628 -6.51 18.98 25.51
C LEU A 628 -6.41 20.51 25.67
N PHE A 629 -6.75 21.23 24.60
CA PHE A 629 -6.83 22.69 24.54
C PHE A 629 -8.28 23.13 24.43
N ARG A 630 -8.55 24.36 24.88
CA ARG A 630 -9.79 25.07 24.60
C ARG A 630 -9.48 26.25 23.69
N ILE A 631 -10.17 26.36 22.55
CA ILE A 631 -10.00 27.49 21.65
C ILE A 631 -10.72 28.75 22.17
N ALA A 632 -10.12 29.92 21.96
CA ALA A 632 -10.72 31.22 22.22
C ALA A 632 -10.46 32.16 21.04
N TYR A 633 -11.50 32.79 20.49
CA TYR A 633 -11.46 33.78 19.41
C TYR A 633 -11.42 35.22 19.91
N THR A 634 -11.45 35.41 21.24
CA THR A 634 -11.21 36.69 21.92
C THR A 634 -9.98 36.58 22.84
N GLY A 635 -8.96 35.83 22.42
CA GLY A 635 -7.71 35.62 23.15
C GLY A 635 -6.82 36.87 23.19
N GLY A 636 -5.71 36.78 23.92
CA GLY A 636 -4.67 37.82 24.00
C GLY A 636 -5.19 39.21 24.41
N ASP A 637 -5.18 40.17 23.49
CA ASP A 637 -5.67 41.55 23.73
C ASP A 637 -7.16 41.77 23.40
N GLY A 638 -7.87 40.74 22.93
CA GLY A 638 -9.32 40.70 22.78
C GLY A 638 -9.83 40.40 21.36
N ASN A 639 -8.93 40.37 20.37
CA ASN A 639 -9.20 40.05 18.97
C ASN A 639 -8.16 39.06 18.40
N ASP A 640 -7.59 38.18 19.23
CA ASP A 640 -6.69 37.10 18.81
C ASP A 640 -7.38 35.71 18.85
N VAL A 641 -6.83 34.73 18.11
CA VAL A 641 -7.16 33.31 18.28
C VAL A 641 -6.10 32.63 19.13
N ALA A 642 -6.53 32.03 20.24
CA ALA A 642 -5.65 31.37 21.20
C ALA A 642 -6.11 29.94 21.54
N LEU A 643 -5.13 29.08 21.81
CA LEU A 643 -5.31 27.77 22.41
C LEU A 643 -4.98 27.84 23.90
N ILE A 644 -5.97 27.51 24.74
CA ILE A 644 -5.82 27.53 26.20
C ILE A 644 -5.63 26.09 26.69
N ALA A 645 -4.43 25.77 27.19
CA ALA A 645 -4.12 24.45 27.74
C ALA A 645 -5.04 24.14 28.93
N THR A 646 -5.71 22.99 28.93
CA THR A 646 -6.66 22.64 30.01
C THR A 646 -5.98 21.98 31.21
N GLY A 647 -4.76 21.45 31.02
CA GLY A 647 -4.09 20.59 31.99
C GLY A 647 -4.62 19.16 32.03
N LEU A 648 -5.53 18.79 31.13
CA LEU A 648 -6.00 17.42 30.92
C LEU A 648 -5.23 16.78 29.76
N THR A 649 -4.90 15.50 29.92
CA THR A 649 -4.38 14.63 28.88
C THR A 649 -5.46 13.61 28.52
N ALA A 650 -5.71 13.41 27.24
CA ALA A 650 -6.58 12.36 26.76
C ALA A 650 -6.04 10.99 27.19
N THR A 651 -6.92 10.14 27.71
CA THR A 651 -6.61 8.73 27.99
C THR A 651 -6.91 7.87 26.78
N SER A 652 -7.92 8.23 25.99
CA SER A 652 -8.25 7.54 24.74
C SER A 652 -8.50 8.53 23.60
N ASN A 653 -8.14 8.14 22.38
CA ASN A 653 -8.35 8.90 21.17
C ASN A 653 -9.48 8.32 20.33
N VAL A 654 -10.24 9.22 19.70
CA VAL A 654 -11.31 8.91 18.76
C VAL A 654 -10.93 9.47 17.39
N TYR A 655 -10.71 8.59 16.41
CA TYR A 655 -10.28 8.97 15.06
C TYR A 655 -10.94 8.12 13.97
N LEU A 656 -10.74 8.51 12.71
CA LEU A 656 -11.10 7.71 11.54
C LEU A 656 -9.84 7.11 10.93
N ASP A 657 -9.82 5.80 10.70
CA ASP A 657 -8.69 5.17 10.02
C ASP A 657 -8.75 5.37 8.49
N GLY A 658 -7.71 4.92 7.77
CA GLY A 658 -7.64 5.03 6.30
C GLY A 658 -8.73 4.24 5.54
N SER A 659 -9.50 3.39 6.22
CA SER A 659 -10.66 2.68 5.68
C SER A 659 -12.00 3.34 6.07
N GLY A 660 -11.96 4.43 6.82
CA GLY A 660 -13.13 5.16 7.32
C GLY A 660 -13.84 4.50 8.50
N ASN A 661 -13.19 3.58 9.22
CA ASN A 661 -13.71 3.02 10.47
C ASN A 661 -13.62 4.07 11.59
N LEU A 662 -14.63 4.13 12.45
CA LEU A 662 -14.55 4.88 13.70
C LEU A 662 -13.71 4.07 14.69
N VAL A 663 -12.58 4.62 15.11
CA VAL A 663 -11.64 3.96 16.03
C VAL A 663 -11.64 4.68 17.37
N VAL A 664 -11.76 3.93 18.47
CA VAL A 664 -11.57 4.40 19.84
C VAL A 664 -10.42 3.60 20.45
N GLU A 665 -9.30 4.27 20.74
CA GLU A 665 -8.06 3.62 21.16
C GLU A 665 -7.53 4.26 22.44
N ASP A 666 -7.28 3.46 23.48
CA ASP A 666 -6.48 3.90 24.64
C ASP A 666 -5.05 4.21 24.19
N ILE A 667 -4.51 5.35 24.63
CA ILE A 667 -3.16 5.84 24.27
C ILE A 667 -2.21 5.88 25.47
N LEU A 668 -2.69 5.63 26.69
CA LEU A 668 -1.89 5.67 27.92
C LEU A 668 -1.32 4.32 28.35
N GLY A 669 -1.56 3.26 27.59
CA GLY A 669 -0.74 2.05 27.59
C GLY A 669 -0.78 1.25 28.89
N GLY A 670 -1.92 1.18 29.59
CA GLY A 670 -2.15 0.07 30.52
C GLY A 670 -2.46 0.38 31.99
N SER A 671 -2.94 1.58 32.37
CA SER A 671 -3.27 1.86 33.78
C SER A 671 -4.54 2.67 34.05
N THR A 672 -5.18 3.21 33.01
CA THR A 672 -6.50 3.84 33.14
C THR A 672 -7.57 2.76 33.14
N SER A 673 -8.62 2.95 33.93
CA SER A 673 -9.82 2.12 33.82
C SER A 673 -10.85 2.99 33.12
N ASP A 674 -11.07 2.73 31.84
CA ASP A 674 -11.95 3.49 30.97
C ASP A 674 -13.37 2.91 31.00
N ARG A 675 -14.38 3.78 31.01
CA ARG A 675 -15.80 3.39 30.98
C ARG A 675 -16.47 3.98 29.76
N LEU A 676 -16.07 3.47 28.61
CA LEU A 676 -16.49 3.89 27.29
C LEU A 676 -17.94 3.50 27.02
N ARG A 677 -18.77 4.49 26.68
CA ARG A 677 -20.14 4.31 26.21
C ARG A 677 -20.25 4.84 24.80
N ILE A 678 -20.63 3.97 23.86
CA ILE A 678 -20.74 4.29 22.43
C ILE A 678 -22.19 4.07 21.99
N THR A 679 -22.83 5.11 21.48
CA THR A 679 -24.25 5.08 21.07
C THR A 679 -24.47 5.89 19.80
N ARG A 680 -25.53 5.60 19.04
CA ARG A 680 -25.94 6.41 17.90
C ARG A 680 -27.25 7.15 18.22
N SER A 681 -27.28 8.48 18.02
CA SER A 681 -28.47 9.29 18.25
C SER A 681 -28.47 10.57 17.42
N GLY A 682 -29.61 10.91 16.82
CA GLY A 682 -29.78 12.17 16.07
C GLY A 682 -28.87 12.31 14.85
N GLY A 683 -28.48 11.20 14.21
CA GLY A 683 -27.54 11.19 13.08
C GLY A 683 -26.06 11.30 13.46
N ASN A 684 -25.71 11.02 14.71
CA ASN A 684 -24.34 11.08 15.21
C ASN A 684 -23.98 9.84 16.03
N PHE A 685 -22.72 9.43 15.98
CA PHE A 685 -22.10 8.61 17.01
C PHE A 685 -21.73 9.48 18.21
N ILE A 686 -22.00 8.98 19.41
CA ILE A 686 -21.70 9.64 20.68
C ILE A 686 -20.79 8.69 21.45
N ILE A 687 -19.57 9.15 21.72
CA ILE A 687 -18.53 8.44 22.46
C ILE A 687 -18.30 9.21 23.75
N GLU A 688 -18.46 8.52 24.86
CA GLU A 688 -18.36 9.13 26.19
C GLU A 688 -17.60 8.21 27.13
N ASP A 689 -16.55 8.71 27.76
CA ASP A 689 -16.00 8.07 28.95
C ASP A 689 -16.79 8.55 30.17
N THR A 690 -17.52 7.62 30.78
CA THR A 690 -18.38 7.89 31.93
C THR A 690 -17.67 7.78 33.27
N ALA A 691 -16.39 7.36 33.30
CA ALA A 691 -15.51 7.53 34.45
C ALA A 691 -14.98 8.97 34.55
N GLY A 692 -15.11 9.75 33.47
CA GLY A 692 -14.70 11.15 33.39
C GLY A 692 -13.28 11.32 32.86
N ASN A 693 -12.67 10.26 32.34
CA ASN A 693 -11.37 10.33 31.68
C ASN A 693 -11.49 11.17 30.41
N ALA A 694 -10.47 11.99 30.11
CA ALA A 694 -10.53 12.86 28.95
C ALA A 694 -10.36 12.03 27.67
N LEU A 695 -11.12 12.38 26.63
CA LEU A 695 -10.98 11.82 25.30
C LEU A 695 -10.27 12.85 24.39
N GLY A 696 -9.57 12.38 23.36
CA GLY A 696 -9.02 13.20 22.29
C GLY A 696 -9.72 12.92 20.96
N THR A 697 -9.80 13.90 20.07
CA THR A 697 -10.23 13.66 18.69
C THR A 697 -9.67 14.70 17.75
N LEU A 698 -9.24 14.21 16.58
CA LEU A 698 -8.82 15.02 15.44
C LEU A 698 -9.75 14.84 14.25
N ILE A 699 -10.93 14.22 14.43
CA ILE A 699 -11.88 13.99 13.33
C ILE A 699 -12.45 15.35 12.90
N PRO A 700 -12.18 15.81 11.66
CA PRO A 700 -12.74 17.07 11.19
C PRO A 700 -14.27 17.01 11.17
N GLY A 701 -14.92 18.02 11.76
CA GLY A 701 -16.38 18.08 11.87
C GLY A 701 -16.99 17.32 13.06
N ALA A 702 -16.21 16.55 13.83
CA ALA A 702 -16.65 16.07 15.13
C ALA A 702 -16.70 17.22 16.15
N THR A 703 -17.59 17.12 17.14
CA THR A 703 -17.72 18.11 18.21
C THR A 703 -17.38 17.48 19.55
N GLN A 704 -16.34 17.98 20.21
CA GLN A 704 -16.02 17.61 21.59
C GLN A 704 -16.77 18.51 22.59
N THR A 705 -17.95 18.05 23.00
CA THR A 705 -18.88 18.79 23.88
C THR A 705 -18.43 18.90 25.34
N GLY A 706 -17.41 18.15 25.73
CA GLY A 706 -16.78 18.15 27.05
C GLY A 706 -15.52 17.29 27.04
N PRO A 707 -14.71 17.32 28.11
CA PRO A 707 -13.42 16.64 28.12
C PRO A 707 -13.55 15.13 27.89
N SER A 708 -14.61 14.49 28.37
CA SER A 708 -14.84 13.05 28.22
C SER A 708 -15.92 12.67 27.20
N ARG A 709 -16.34 13.59 26.32
CA ARG A 709 -17.49 13.35 25.41
C ARG A 709 -17.34 13.96 24.03
N ILE A 710 -17.34 13.09 23.01
CA ILE A 710 -17.21 13.42 21.59
C ILE A 710 -18.47 13.01 20.83
N VAL A 711 -18.89 13.86 19.89
CA VAL A 711 -20.01 13.62 18.97
C VAL A 711 -19.47 13.64 17.55
N VAL A 712 -19.57 12.52 16.84
CA VAL A 712 -19.11 12.35 15.46
C VAL A 712 -20.32 12.24 14.53
N PRO A 713 -20.52 13.16 13.57
CA PRO A 713 -21.56 13.03 12.56
C PRO A 713 -21.45 11.71 11.80
N GLU A 714 -22.57 11.01 11.65
CA GLU A 714 -22.61 9.71 11.00
C GLU A 714 -22.11 9.75 9.54
N GLY A 715 -22.37 10.85 8.83
CA GLY A 715 -21.93 11.04 7.45
C GLY A 715 -20.41 11.04 7.25
N LEU A 716 -19.63 11.09 8.33
CA LEU A 716 -18.16 10.99 8.31
C LEU A 716 -17.67 9.54 8.42
N VAL A 717 -18.50 8.62 8.95
CA VAL A 717 -18.11 7.22 9.19
C VAL A 717 -18.57 6.37 8.01
N SER A 718 -17.63 6.00 7.13
CA SER A 718 -17.90 5.16 5.96
C SER A 718 -17.60 3.67 6.17
N GLY A 719 -16.99 3.30 7.30
CA GLY A 719 -16.60 1.94 7.66
C GLY A 719 -17.39 1.36 8.85
N GLY A 720 -16.67 0.65 9.71
CA GLY A 720 -17.16 0.00 10.93
C GLY A 720 -16.76 0.73 12.22
N LEU A 721 -16.73 -0.01 13.33
CA LEU A 721 -16.33 0.48 14.65
C LEU A 721 -15.23 -0.43 15.22
N ILE A 722 -14.12 0.15 15.65
CA ILE A 722 -13.01 -0.53 16.30
C ILE A 722 -12.79 0.12 17.67
N VAL A 723 -12.74 -0.69 18.72
CA VAL A 723 -12.46 -0.22 20.08
C VAL A 723 -11.31 -1.06 20.64
N ASN A 724 -10.25 -0.41 21.12
CA ASN A 724 -9.13 -1.06 21.79
C ASN A 724 -8.82 -0.33 23.09
N THR A 725 -9.05 -0.98 24.23
CA THR A 725 -8.81 -0.37 25.55
C THR A 725 -7.45 -0.69 26.14
N LEU A 726 -6.60 -1.46 25.44
CA LEU A 726 -5.24 -1.82 25.81
C LEU A 726 -5.05 -2.45 27.19
N GLY A 727 -4.99 -1.69 28.28
CA GLY A 727 -4.86 -2.32 29.59
C GLY A 727 -5.40 -1.45 30.71
N GLY A 728 -6.00 -2.10 31.69
CA GLY A 728 -6.88 -1.38 32.60
C GLY A 728 -7.84 -2.33 33.31
N ASN A 729 -8.97 -1.80 33.72
CA ASN A 729 -10.14 -2.63 34.04
C ASN A 729 -11.30 -1.93 33.34
N ASP A 730 -11.42 -2.21 32.06
CA ASP A 730 -12.15 -1.38 31.14
C ASP A 730 -13.58 -1.88 30.99
N THR A 731 -14.47 -0.97 30.64
CA THR A 731 -15.86 -1.31 30.38
C THR A 731 -16.32 -0.60 29.13
N VAL A 732 -16.56 -1.38 28.07
CA VAL A 732 -17.12 -0.90 26.81
C VAL A 732 -18.62 -1.22 26.80
N THR A 733 -19.44 -0.19 26.70
CA THR A 733 -20.90 -0.30 26.58
C THR A 733 -21.36 0.20 25.23
N LEU A 734 -21.91 -0.69 24.41
CA LEU A 734 -22.58 -0.34 23.16
C LEU A 734 -24.08 -0.13 23.41
N GLY A 735 -24.64 0.93 22.83
CA GLY A 735 -26.08 1.04 22.60
C GLY A 735 -26.44 0.69 21.15
N ASP A 736 -27.65 1.06 20.74
CA ASP A 736 -28.08 0.91 19.33
C ASP A 736 -27.12 1.70 18.40
N LEU A 737 -26.48 0.98 17.48
CA LEU A 737 -25.58 1.54 16.47
C LEU A 737 -26.18 1.47 15.06
N GLY A 738 -27.33 0.81 14.88
CA GLY A 738 -27.96 0.56 13.60
C GLY A 738 -27.05 -0.20 12.63
N THR A 739 -27.10 0.17 11.35
CA THR A 739 -26.26 -0.45 10.31
C THR A 739 -24.87 0.19 10.26
N LEU A 740 -23.83 -0.64 10.28
CA LEU A 740 -22.43 -0.27 10.04
C LEU A 740 -21.95 -0.85 8.70
N ALA A 741 -21.09 -0.11 7.99
CA ALA A 741 -20.60 -0.49 6.67
C ALA A 741 -19.39 -1.45 6.72
N GLY A 742 -18.67 -1.48 7.84
CA GLY A 742 -17.48 -2.31 8.06
C GLY A 742 -17.60 -3.29 9.24
N ASN A 743 -16.46 -3.64 9.83
CA ASN A 743 -16.36 -4.60 10.93
C ASN A 743 -16.72 -3.96 12.28
N LEU A 744 -17.10 -4.78 13.25
CA LEU A 744 -17.23 -4.36 14.63
C LEU A 744 -16.22 -5.13 15.48
N VAL A 745 -15.16 -4.46 15.92
CA VAL A 745 -14.08 -5.07 16.70
C VAL A 745 -13.99 -4.38 18.04
N ILE A 746 -14.02 -5.16 19.13
CA ILE A 746 -13.89 -4.66 20.50
C ILE A 746 -12.88 -5.53 21.23
N ASP A 747 -11.73 -4.96 21.52
CA ASP A 747 -10.67 -5.59 22.28
C ASP A 747 -10.55 -4.90 23.65
N GLY A 748 -10.87 -5.65 24.71
CA GLY A 748 -10.72 -5.24 26.09
C GLY A 748 -9.26 -5.10 26.51
N GLY A 749 -8.33 -5.78 25.82
CA GLY A 749 -6.92 -5.74 26.16
C GLY A 749 -6.57 -6.61 27.36
N THR A 750 -5.71 -6.11 28.24
CA THR A 750 -5.26 -6.78 29.47
C THR A 750 -5.91 -6.16 30.71
N GLY A 751 -6.57 -6.96 31.54
CA GLY A 751 -7.25 -6.36 32.67
C GLY A 751 -8.32 -7.24 33.29
N GLN A 752 -9.34 -6.59 33.85
CA GLN A 752 -10.64 -7.19 34.09
C GLN A 752 -11.66 -6.42 33.29
N ASP A 753 -11.71 -6.75 32.01
CA ASP A 753 -12.39 -5.95 31.01
C ASP A 753 -13.77 -6.52 30.76
N ARG A 754 -14.71 -5.63 30.44
CA ARG A 754 -16.12 -5.98 30.27
C ARG A 754 -16.71 -5.33 29.03
N ILE A 755 -17.40 -6.14 28.25
CA ILE A 755 -18.17 -5.66 27.11
C ILE A 755 -19.65 -5.85 27.41
N TYR A 756 -20.41 -4.76 27.36
CA TYR A 756 -21.86 -4.73 27.44
C TYR A 756 -22.43 -4.33 26.09
N HIS A 757 -23.14 -5.23 25.43
CA HIS A 757 -23.80 -4.95 24.16
C HIS A 757 -25.30 -4.75 24.38
N GLY A 758 -25.77 -3.51 24.23
CA GLY A 758 -27.19 -3.16 24.28
C GLY A 758 -27.66 -2.56 22.96
N GLY A 759 -28.89 -2.86 22.55
CA GLY A 759 -29.46 -2.37 21.29
C GLY A 759 -29.07 -3.20 20.06
N ASP A 760 -29.44 -2.70 18.89
CA ASP A 760 -29.31 -3.42 17.63
C ASP A 760 -28.06 -2.98 16.85
N VAL A 761 -27.34 -3.94 16.29
CA VAL A 761 -26.22 -3.68 15.37
C VAL A 761 -26.28 -4.63 14.17
N VAL A 762 -26.23 -4.05 12.97
CA VAL A 762 -26.26 -4.77 11.70
C VAL A 762 -25.00 -4.46 10.89
N LEU A 763 -24.22 -5.46 10.50
CA LEU A 763 -23.02 -5.31 9.68
C LEU A 763 -23.32 -5.67 8.21
N SER A 764 -23.09 -4.72 7.32
CA SER A 764 -23.40 -4.90 5.89
C SER A 764 -22.35 -5.76 5.16
N GLY A 765 -22.77 -6.47 4.10
CA GLY A 765 -21.86 -7.22 3.23
C GLY A 765 -21.06 -8.30 3.96
N ALA A 766 -19.73 -8.19 3.89
CA ALA A 766 -18.78 -9.13 4.50
C ALA A 766 -18.26 -8.69 5.89
N GLY A 767 -18.84 -7.63 6.49
CA GLY A 767 -18.44 -7.17 7.81
C GLY A 767 -18.62 -8.24 8.88
N PHE A 768 -17.61 -8.41 9.74
CA PHE A 768 -17.60 -9.37 10.85
C PHE A 768 -17.61 -8.67 12.20
N ALA A 769 -18.02 -9.39 13.24
CA ALA A 769 -17.99 -8.94 14.63
C ALA A 769 -16.99 -9.77 15.44
N ASP A 770 -16.11 -9.12 16.21
CA ASP A 770 -15.12 -9.78 17.05
C ASP A 770 -14.99 -9.07 18.41
N TYR A 771 -15.42 -9.74 19.48
CA TYR A 771 -15.34 -9.23 20.85
C TYR A 771 -14.39 -10.09 21.68
N ALA A 772 -13.44 -9.44 22.37
CA ALA A 772 -12.53 -10.07 23.32
C ALA A 772 -12.51 -9.29 24.63
N ALA A 773 -12.80 -9.95 25.75
CA ALA A 773 -12.71 -9.39 27.10
C ALA A 773 -12.75 -10.52 28.15
N GLU A 774 -12.54 -10.24 29.43
CA GLU A 774 -12.75 -11.24 30.50
C GLU A 774 -14.23 -11.54 30.74
N GLY A 775 -15.13 -10.60 30.43
CA GLY A 775 -16.58 -10.79 30.53
C GLY A 775 -17.36 -10.10 29.43
N ILE A 776 -18.23 -10.84 28.74
CA ILE A 776 -19.07 -10.31 27.66
C ILE A 776 -20.54 -10.54 28.02
N LYS A 777 -21.34 -9.48 27.99
CA LYS A 777 -22.77 -9.54 28.26
C LYS A 777 -23.57 -8.84 27.16
N PHE A 778 -24.54 -9.54 26.63
CA PHE A 778 -25.59 -8.96 25.80
C PHE A 778 -26.81 -8.64 26.67
N GLU A 779 -27.31 -7.43 26.56
CA GLU A 779 -28.48 -6.95 27.29
C GLU A 779 -29.79 -7.35 26.57
N VAL A 780 -30.87 -7.39 27.33
CA VAL A 780 -32.19 -7.79 26.81
C VAL A 780 -32.67 -6.85 25.72
N ASN A 781 -33.26 -7.40 24.65
CA ASN A 781 -33.68 -6.67 23.44
C ASN A 781 -32.51 -6.06 22.66
N SER A 782 -31.40 -6.81 22.57
CA SER A 782 -30.28 -6.48 21.69
C SER A 782 -30.20 -7.46 20.52
N SER A 783 -29.52 -7.07 19.45
CA SER A 783 -29.22 -7.96 18.33
C SER A 783 -27.87 -7.65 17.71
N LEU A 784 -27.20 -8.69 17.21
CA LEU A 784 -26.00 -8.58 16.41
C LEU A 784 -26.19 -9.41 15.14
N GLU A 785 -26.28 -8.73 14.01
CA GLU A 785 -26.53 -9.33 12.70
C GLU A 785 -25.37 -9.06 11.74
N THR A 786 -24.94 -10.08 11.01
CA THR A 786 -23.97 -9.97 9.93
C THR A 786 -24.49 -10.59 8.64
N GLY A 787 -24.06 -10.06 7.49
CA GLY A 787 -24.32 -10.65 6.17
C GLY A 787 -23.56 -11.96 5.97
N SER A 788 -22.38 -11.92 5.36
CA SER A 788 -21.53 -13.11 5.19
C SER A 788 -20.38 -13.20 6.20
N GLY A 789 -20.19 -12.18 7.05
CA GLY A 789 -19.10 -12.13 8.03
C GLY A 789 -19.40 -12.99 9.27
N ALA A 790 -18.33 -13.40 9.96
CA ALA A 790 -18.43 -14.20 11.17
C ALA A 790 -18.80 -13.36 12.41
N ILE A 791 -19.27 -14.03 13.46
CA ILE A 791 -19.41 -13.47 14.82
C ILE A 791 -18.51 -14.28 15.75
N THR A 792 -17.48 -13.66 16.31
CA THR A 792 -16.56 -14.27 17.27
C THR A 792 -16.68 -13.55 18.61
N LEU A 793 -17.00 -14.28 19.67
CA LEU A 793 -17.11 -13.75 21.04
C LEU A 793 -16.22 -14.57 21.96
N THR A 794 -15.19 -13.95 22.52
CA THR A 794 -14.18 -14.60 23.36
C THR A 794 -14.16 -13.98 24.75
N ALA A 795 -14.72 -14.69 25.72
CA ALA A 795 -14.65 -14.33 27.13
C ALA A 795 -13.62 -15.19 27.89
N THR A 796 -12.56 -14.58 28.42
CA THR A 796 -11.43 -15.29 29.08
C THR A 796 -11.58 -15.47 30.59
N GLY A 797 -12.68 -14.97 31.16
CA GLY A 797 -13.07 -15.17 32.55
C GLY A 797 -12.57 -14.10 33.51
N ALA A 798 -13.53 -13.46 34.18
CA ALA A 798 -13.27 -12.37 35.12
C ALA A 798 -13.09 -12.87 36.57
N THR A 799 -12.46 -12.04 37.41
CA THR A 799 -12.58 -12.26 38.87
C THR A 799 -13.98 -11.91 39.35
N GLY A 800 -14.50 -12.67 40.30
CA GLY A 800 -15.83 -12.43 40.86
C GLY A 800 -16.88 -13.43 40.40
N ASN A 801 -18.14 -13.02 40.49
CA ASN A 801 -19.33 -13.84 40.23
C ASN A 801 -20.03 -13.41 38.94
N LEU A 802 -19.63 -13.97 37.80
CA LEU A 802 -20.14 -13.63 36.48
C LEU A 802 -19.94 -14.82 35.51
N PRO A 803 -20.92 -15.13 34.65
CA PRO A 803 -20.66 -15.99 33.49
C PRO A 803 -19.62 -15.34 32.56
N GLY A 804 -18.80 -16.14 31.87
CA GLY A 804 -17.82 -15.61 30.91
C GLY A 804 -18.53 -14.86 29.78
N LEU A 805 -19.37 -15.59 29.04
CA LEU A 805 -20.25 -15.06 28.01
C LEU A 805 -21.71 -15.20 28.44
N TRP A 806 -22.43 -14.09 28.54
CA TRP A 806 -23.86 -14.07 28.90
C TRP A 806 -24.72 -13.43 27.82
N ILE A 807 -25.60 -14.24 27.22
CA ILE A 807 -26.58 -13.83 26.21
C ILE A 807 -27.98 -13.98 26.81
N ASN A 808 -28.70 -12.87 26.98
CA ASN A 808 -30.03 -12.87 27.63
C ASN A 808 -31.06 -12.06 26.82
N GLY A 809 -32.04 -12.73 26.23
CA GLY A 809 -33.07 -12.11 25.39
C GLY A 809 -32.49 -11.39 24.16
N THR A 810 -31.56 -12.04 23.47
CA THR A 810 -30.76 -11.46 22.38
C THR A 810 -30.72 -12.40 21.16
N SER A 811 -30.72 -11.83 19.96
CA SER A 811 -30.49 -12.57 18.71
C SER A 811 -29.08 -12.35 18.15
N LEU A 812 -28.34 -13.44 17.92
CA LEU A 812 -27.10 -13.44 17.12
C LEU A 812 -27.38 -14.09 15.78
N THR A 813 -27.16 -13.36 14.69
CA THR A 813 -27.48 -13.85 13.33
C THR A 813 -26.32 -13.61 12.37
N SER A 814 -25.93 -14.63 11.61
CA SER A 814 -25.04 -14.47 10.46
C SER A 814 -25.64 -15.13 9.22
N GLY A 815 -25.67 -14.45 8.08
CA GLY A 815 -26.21 -15.02 6.85
C GLY A 815 -25.45 -16.27 6.38
N SER A 816 -24.11 -16.22 6.32
CA SER A 816 -23.28 -17.38 5.92
C SER A 816 -21.95 -17.52 6.68
N GLY A 817 -21.64 -16.62 7.60
CA GLY A 817 -20.40 -16.65 8.38
C GLY A 817 -20.56 -17.50 9.64
N ASP A 818 -19.46 -18.04 10.17
CA ASP A 818 -19.52 -18.86 11.37
C ASP A 818 -19.83 -18.03 12.62
N ILE A 819 -20.45 -18.66 13.63
CA ILE A 819 -20.63 -18.07 14.96
C ILE A 819 -19.78 -18.88 15.95
N SER A 820 -18.73 -18.26 16.48
CA SER A 820 -17.82 -18.89 17.46
C SER A 820 -17.92 -18.21 18.81
N LEU A 821 -18.28 -18.97 19.83
CA LEU A 821 -18.46 -18.50 21.20
C LEU A 821 -17.47 -19.22 22.11
N SER A 822 -16.67 -18.48 22.86
CA SER A 822 -15.79 -19.02 23.90
C SER A 822 -16.05 -18.28 25.20
N GLY A 823 -16.13 -18.98 26.31
CA GLY A 823 -16.39 -18.36 27.60
C GLY A 823 -15.83 -19.15 28.78
N ASP A 824 -15.03 -18.47 29.60
CA ASP A 824 -14.54 -18.96 30.89
C ASP A 824 -15.30 -18.26 32.03
N GLY A 825 -15.87 -19.02 32.96
CA GLY A 825 -16.67 -18.50 34.06
C GLY A 825 -15.84 -17.90 35.21
N GLY A 826 -16.46 -17.03 36.00
CA GLY A 826 -15.80 -16.30 37.08
C GLY A 826 -15.28 -17.13 38.26
N SER A 827 -14.37 -16.54 39.04
CA SER A 827 -13.61 -17.25 40.08
C SER A 827 -14.26 -17.38 41.46
N THR A 828 -15.43 -16.77 41.71
CA THR A 828 -16.11 -16.84 43.02
C THR A 828 -17.63 -16.79 42.90
N GLY A 829 -18.37 -17.40 43.83
CA GLY A 829 -19.84 -17.36 43.85
C GLY A 829 -20.49 -18.56 43.15
N ASN A 830 -21.70 -18.40 42.61
CA ASN A 830 -22.49 -19.47 41.97
C ASN A 830 -23.00 -18.95 40.61
N TYR A 831 -23.30 -19.83 39.66
CA TYR A 831 -23.69 -19.45 38.28
C TYR A 831 -22.57 -18.76 37.51
N ASN A 832 -21.35 -19.27 37.69
CA ASN A 832 -20.18 -18.86 36.92
C ASN A 832 -20.06 -19.73 35.68
N ASP A 833 -21.09 -19.70 34.83
CA ASP A 833 -21.13 -20.51 33.63
C ASP A 833 -20.05 -20.04 32.64
N GLY A 834 -19.47 -20.95 31.86
CA GLY A 834 -18.56 -20.54 30.78
C GLY A 834 -19.32 -19.74 29.73
N ILE A 835 -20.34 -20.37 29.16
CA ILE A 835 -21.30 -19.74 28.25
C ILE A 835 -22.72 -19.92 28.82
N ARG A 836 -23.46 -18.83 28.90
CA ARG A 836 -24.87 -18.80 29.34
C ARG A 836 -25.76 -18.13 28.30
N ILE A 837 -26.64 -18.91 27.68
CA ILE A 837 -27.58 -18.44 26.66
C ILE A 837 -29.00 -18.73 27.12
N ILE A 838 -29.72 -17.67 27.49
CA ILE A 838 -31.06 -17.79 28.08
C ILE A 838 -32.03 -16.81 27.42
N SER A 839 -33.29 -17.23 27.21
CA SER A 839 -34.35 -16.26 26.93
C SER A 839 -34.71 -15.51 28.20
N ASP A 840 -34.96 -14.20 28.08
CA ASP A 840 -35.24 -13.37 29.24
C ASP A 840 -36.64 -13.67 29.77
N THR A 841 -36.70 -14.24 30.96
CA THR A 841 -37.97 -14.65 31.59
C THR A 841 -38.78 -13.48 32.14
N ALA A 842 -38.15 -12.31 32.37
CA ALA A 842 -38.82 -11.13 32.91
C ALA A 842 -39.64 -10.41 31.82
N THR A 843 -39.10 -10.33 30.61
CA THR A 843 -39.71 -9.66 29.45
C THR A 843 -40.38 -10.63 28.48
N GLY A 844 -40.00 -11.91 28.52
CA GLY A 844 -40.42 -12.90 27.53
C GLY A 844 -39.66 -12.80 26.21
N THR A 845 -38.60 -12.00 26.15
CA THR A 845 -37.78 -11.82 24.93
C THR A 845 -36.96 -13.08 24.66
N PRO A 846 -37.12 -13.72 23.49
CA PRO A 846 -36.39 -14.93 23.17
C PRO A 846 -34.91 -14.63 22.89
N SER A 847 -34.04 -15.56 23.25
CA SER A 847 -32.69 -15.65 22.70
C SER A 847 -32.67 -16.59 21.50
N SER A 848 -31.85 -16.26 20.50
CA SER A 848 -31.66 -17.12 19.33
C SER A 848 -30.26 -16.96 18.74
N ILE A 849 -29.67 -18.05 18.28
CA ILE A 849 -28.43 -18.05 17.51
C ILE A 849 -28.71 -18.73 16.18
N THR A 850 -28.55 -18.03 15.07
CA THR A 850 -28.84 -18.57 13.74
C THR A 850 -27.74 -18.22 12.76
N THR A 851 -27.25 -19.20 12.01
CA THR A 851 -26.32 -18.91 10.92
C THR A 851 -26.43 -19.84 9.72
N GLY A 852 -26.12 -19.35 8.52
CA GLY A 852 -25.84 -20.20 7.36
C GLY A 852 -24.44 -20.82 7.36
N GLY A 853 -23.56 -20.44 8.29
CA GLY A 853 -22.27 -21.07 8.62
C GLY A 853 -22.37 -22.10 9.75
N SER A 854 -21.23 -22.49 10.31
CA SER A 854 -21.13 -23.39 11.46
C SER A 854 -21.21 -22.63 12.79
N ILE A 855 -21.62 -23.32 13.86
CA ILE A 855 -21.66 -22.78 15.23
C ILE A 855 -20.69 -23.57 16.10
N SER A 856 -19.79 -22.89 16.80
CA SER A 856 -18.86 -23.50 17.75
C SER A 856 -19.01 -22.82 19.11
N MET A 857 -19.13 -23.61 20.18
CA MET A 857 -19.21 -23.12 21.56
C MET A 857 -18.23 -23.87 22.44
N ILE A 858 -17.35 -23.14 23.13
CA ILE A 858 -16.41 -23.68 24.11
C ILE A 858 -16.67 -22.98 25.44
N GLY A 859 -17.18 -23.71 26.42
CA GLY A 859 -17.56 -23.16 27.72
C GLY A 859 -16.84 -23.85 28.87
N LEU A 860 -15.99 -23.11 29.59
CA LEU A 860 -15.36 -23.59 30.81
C LEU A 860 -15.98 -22.88 32.01
N ALA A 861 -16.71 -23.62 32.85
CA ALA A 861 -17.27 -23.06 34.07
C ALA A 861 -16.20 -22.63 35.07
N GLY A 862 -16.52 -21.58 35.82
CA GLY A 862 -15.73 -21.08 36.93
C GLY A 862 -15.95 -21.84 38.25
N ALA A 863 -15.68 -21.16 39.37
CA ALA A 863 -15.80 -21.76 40.69
C ALA A 863 -17.24 -21.70 41.25
N GLY A 864 -17.60 -22.69 42.07
CA GLY A 864 -18.83 -22.71 42.87
C GLY A 864 -20.06 -23.30 42.18
N ALA A 865 -21.16 -23.42 42.92
CA ALA A 865 -22.28 -24.30 42.57
C ALA A 865 -23.13 -23.73 41.41
N ASN A 866 -23.82 -24.61 40.67
CA ASN A 866 -24.61 -24.26 39.48
C ASN A 866 -23.79 -23.53 38.41
N SER A 867 -22.52 -23.92 38.22
CA SER A 867 -21.64 -23.33 37.22
C SER A 867 -21.43 -24.37 36.12
N ASP A 868 -22.14 -24.21 35.02
CA ASP A 868 -22.11 -25.11 33.87
C ASP A 868 -21.08 -24.66 32.84
N GLY A 869 -20.49 -25.60 32.11
CA GLY A 869 -19.63 -25.24 30.98
C GLY A 869 -20.42 -24.43 29.97
N ILE A 870 -21.54 -25.00 29.52
CA ILE A 870 -22.51 -24.35 28.63
C ILE A 870 -23.94 -24.56 29.17
N GLU A 871 -24.66 -23.48 29.46
CA GLU A 871 -26.11 -23.47 29.74
C GLU A 871 -26.88 -22.85 28.57
N ILE A 872 -27.81 -23.60 27.97
CA ILE A 872 -28.73 -23.11 26.94
C ILE A 872 -30.17 -23.35 27.40
N ALA A 873 -30.90 -22.28 27.72
CA ALA A 873 -32.26 -22.37 28.25
C ALA A 873 -33.30 -21.54 27.48
N ASN A 874 -34.39 -22.20 27.07
CA ASN A 874 -35.51 -21.59 26.35
C ASN A 874 -35.09 -20.92 25.02
N THR A 875 -34.09 -21.48 24.34
CA THR A 875 -33.43 -20.84 23.20
C THR A 875 -33.45 -21.75 21.97
N THR A 876 -33.48 -21.15 20.78
CA THR A 876 -33.25 -21.86 19.51
C THR A 876 -31.85 -21.58 18.98
N ILE A 877 -31.12 -22.62 18.62
CA ILE A 877 -29.80 -22.55 17.98
C ILE A 877 -29.87 -23.35 16.66
N SER A 878 -29.57 -22.69 15.54
CA SER A 878 -29.72 -23.30 14.21
C SER A 878 -28.58 -22.95 13.26
N SER A 879 -28.01 -23.98 12.64
CA SER A 879 -27.12 -23.87 11.48
C SER A 879 -27.90 -24.29 10.22
N THR A 880 -28.25 -23.32 9.38
CA THR A 880 -29.15 -23.50 8.23
C THR A 880 -28.41 -23.81 6.93
N GLY A 881 -27.08 -23.68 6.91
CA GLY A 881 -26.24 -23.99 5.77
C GLY A 881 -26.22 -25.49 5.44
N ALA A 882 -25.96 -25.81 4.18
CA ALA A 882 -25.74 -27.20 3.78
C ALA A 882 -24.33 -27.64 4.23
N GLY A 883 -24.27 -28.70 5.03
CA GLY A 883 -23.01 -29.30 5.50
C GLY A 883 -22.30 -28.56 6.63
N THR A 884 -22.91 -27.50 7.18
CA THR A 884 -22.39 -26.73 8.32
C THR A 884 -22.78 -27.39 9.64
N SER A 885 -21.87 -27.32 10.62
CA SER A 885 -21.98 -28.09 11.86
C SER A 885 -22.34 -27.22 13.07
N ILE A 886 -22.75 -27.90 14.14
CA ILE A 886 -22.82 -27.32 15.48
C ILE A 886 -21.90 -28.14 16.39
N THR A 887 -20.94 -27.49 17.04
CA THR A 887 -20.05 -28.12 18.00
C THR A 887 -20.18 -27.43 19.36
N LEU A 888 -20.45 -28.19 20.41
CA LEU A 888 -20.53 -27.72 21.79
C LEU A 888 -19.50 -28.49 22.63
N ASP A 889 -18.58 -27.79 23.30
CA ASP A 889 -17.61 -28.37 24.25
C ASP A 889 -17.73 -27.63 25.59
N GLY A 890 -18.20 -28.34 26.62
CA GLY A 890 -18.53 -27.75 27.91
C GLY A 890 -17.91 -28.50 29.08
N ALA A 891 -17.20 -27.79 29.96
CA ALA A 891 -16.65 -28.32 31.20
C ALA A 891 -17.24 -27.62 32.43
N GLY A 892 -17.92 -28.38 33.29
CA GLY A 892 -18.58 -27.90 34.50
C GLY A 892 -17.61 -27.53 35.63
N GLY A 893 -18.11 -26.69 36.54
CA GLY A 893 -17.28 -26.02 37.54
C GLY A 893 -16.67 -26.98 38.56
N THR A 894 -15.55 -26.58 39.16
CA THR A 894 -14.82 -27.45 40.11
C THR A 894 -15.42 -27.48 41.52
N GLY A 895 -16.34 -26.58 41.85
CA GLY A 895 -16.88 -26.42 43.22
C GLY A 895 -18.40 -26.62 43.34
N GLY A 896 -18.84 -27.39 44.33
CA GLY A 896 -20.28 -27.49 44.69
C GLY A 896 -21.08 -28.42 43.77
N SER A 897 -22.40 -28.50 43.99
CA SER A 897 -23.32 -29.31 43.16
C SER A 897 -23.75 -28.58 41.89
N TYR A 898 -24.27 -29.33 40.91
CA TYR A 898 -24.79 -28.81 39.64
C TYR A 898 -23.73 -28.15 38.76
N GLY A 899 -22.50 -28.66 38.75
CA GLY A 899 -21.52 -28.28 37.73
C GLY A 899 -21.67 -29.19 36.51
N ARG A 900 -22.52 -28.85 35.55
CA ARG A 900 -22.74 -29.71 34.36
C ARG A 900 -21.77 -29.31 33.27
N GLY A 901 -21.34 -30.27 32.44
CA GLY A 901 -20.58 -29.93 31.24
C GLY A 901 -21.45 -29.09 30.31
N ILE A 902 -22.58 -29.65 29.88
CA ILE A 902 -23.56 -28.99 29.02
C ILE A 902 -24.99 -29.24 29.54
N GLN A 903 -25.79 -28.18 29.66
CA GLN A 903 -27.23 -28.25 29.88
C GLN A 903 -28.02 -27.65 28.72
N LEU A 904 -28.98 -28.43 28.18
CA LEU A 904 -30.05 -27.91 27.33
C LEU A 904 -31.39 -27.98 28.09
N TYR A 905 -32.03 -26.83 28.33
CA TYR A 905 -33.33 -26.73 29.03
C TYR A 905 -34.40 -26.11 28.13
N ASN A 906 -35.43 -26.87 27.75
CA ASN A 906 -36.50 -26.40 26.86
C ASN A 906 -35.96 -25.66 25.61
N SER A 907 -34.90 -26.19 25.01
CA SER A 907 -34.16 -25.55 23.92
C SER A 907 -34.07 -26.45 22.70
N ASP A 908 -34.00 -25.84 21.52
CA ASP A 908 -33.91 -26.54 20.23
C ASP A 908 -32.55 -26.30 19.58
N LEU A 909 -31.85 -27.39 19.25
CA LEU A 909 -30.58 -27.39 18.53
C LEU A 909 -30.76 -28.09 17.17
N SER A 910 -30.40 -27.43 16.06
CA SER A 910 -30.65 -28.01 14.73
C SER A 910 -29.61 -27.66 13.66
N THR A 911 -29.31 -28.62 12.79
CA THR A 911 -28.58 -28.40 11.53
C THR A 911 -29.45 -28.79 10.34
N ALA A 912 -29.29 -28.10 9.20
CA ALA A 912 -30.01 -28.46 7.98
C ALA A 912 -29.50 -29.78 7.37
N SER A 913 -28.17 -29.97 7.30
CA SER A 913 -27.58 -31.21 6.79
C SER A 913 -26.16 -31.55 7.30
N GLY A 914 -25.61 -30.79 8.25
CA GLY A 914 -24.27 -31.03 8.82
C GLY A 914 -24.29 -31.66 10.21
N ALA A 915 -23.11 -31.98 10.73
CA ALA A 915 -22.96 -32.71 11.99
C ALA A 915 -23.32 -31.87 13.22
N ILE A 916 -23.78 -32.53 14.29
CA ILE A 916 -23.90 -31.96 15.63
C ILE A 916 -23.01 -32.78 16.57
N ASP A 917 -21.99 -32.13 17.12
CA ASP A 917 -21.03 -32.73 18.05
C ASP A 917 -21.14 -32.07 19.42
N ILE A 918 -21.48 -32.83 20.46
CA ILE A 918 -21.68 -32.32 21.83
C ILE A 918 -20.75 -33.08 22.77
N THR A 919 -19.81 -32.38 23.41
CA THR A 919 -18.92 -32.95 24.42
C THR A 919 -19.09 -32.22 25.75
N GLY A 920 -19.45 -32.96 26.81
CA GLY A 920 -19.68 -32.38 28.13
C GLY A 920 -18.95 -33.13 29.23
N VAL A 921 -18.24 -32.41 30.10
CA VAL A 921 -17.56 -32.94 31.29
C VAL A 921 -18.14 -32.32 32.55
N GLY A 922 -18.70 -33.12 33.44
CA GLY A 922 -19.26 -32.68 34.72
C GLY A 922 -18.19 -32.25 35.73
N GLY A 923 -18.61 -31.41 36.67
CA GLY A 923 -17.80 -30.84 37.74
C GLY A 923 -17.31 -31.85 38.78
N ARG A 924 -16.18 -31.55 39.44
CA ARG A 924 -15.39 -32.52 40.21
C ARG A 924 -15.86 -32.78 41.64
N THR A 925 -16.76 -31.95 42.18
CA THR A 925 -17.23 -32.04 43.58
C THR A 925 -18.75 -31.90 43.64
N GLY A 926 -19.40 -32.20 44.76
CA GLY A 926 -20.87 -32.02 44.89
C GLY A 926 -21.71 -33.17 44.32
N SER A 927 -22.93 -32.92 43.85
CA SER A 927 -23.82 -33.92 43.21
C SER A 927 -24.52 -33.30 42.00
N SER A 928 -25.13 -34.14 41.15
CA SER A 928 -25.80 -33.70 39.92
C SER A 928 -24.86 -33.07 38.89
N ASN A 929 -23.64 -33.59 38.78
CA ASN A 929 -22.63 -33.14 37.84
C ASN A 929 -22.68 -33.99 36.56
N TYR A 930 -23.66 -33.69 35.72
CA TYR A 930 -23.85 -34.37 34.45
C TYR A 930 -22.75 -33.97 33.45
N GLY A 931 -22.30 -34.91 32.62
CA GLY A 931 -21.52 -34.56 31.44
C GLY A 931 -22.38 -33.73 30.47
N VAL A 932 -23.46 -34.35 29.98
CA VAL A 932 -24.47 -33.71 29.14
C VAL A 932 -25.87 -34.02 29.68
N ILE A 933 -26.71 -33.00 29.84
CA ILE A 933 -28.12 -33.18 30.23
C ILE A 933 -29.08 -32.41 29.31
N LEU A 934 -30.08 -33.12 28.79
CA LEU A 934 -31.21 -32.55 28.05
C LEU A 934 -32.47 -32.68 28.90
N TYR A 935 -33.08 -31.54 29.22
CA TYR A 935 -34.20 -31.45 30.16
C TYR A 935 -35.38 -30.64 29.61
N ALA A 936 -36.58 -30.92 30.11
CA ALA A 936 -37.82 -30.18 29.82
C ALA A 936 -38.15 -30.06 28.32
N GLY A 937 -38.07 -31.18 27.60
CA GLY A 937 -38.48 -31.23 26.19
C GLY A 937 -37.47 -30.66 25.18
N SER A 938 -36.22 -30.39 25.60
CA SER A 938 -35.15 -29.98 24.67
C SER A 938 -34.98 -30.96 23.51
N THR A 939 -34.72 -30.42 22.32
CA THR A 939 -34.53 -31.20 21.09
C THR A 939 -33.16 -30.97 20.46
N VAL A 940 -32.57 -32.03 19.91
CA VAL A 940 -31.35 -31.97 19.10
C VAL A 940 -31.58 -32.70 17.78
N THR A 941 -31.47 -32.00 16.65
CA THR A 941 -31.85 -32.54 15.34
C THR A 941 -30.75 -32.33 14.30
N ALA A 942 -30.10 -33.42 13.88
CA ALA A 942 -29.18 -33.42 12.74
C ALA A 942 -29.95 -33.76 11.45
N GLY A 943 -30.10 -32.77 10.56
CA GLY A 943 -30.81 -32.94 9.29
C GLY A 943 -30.00 -33.69 8.22
N GLY A 944 -30.66 -34.12 7.14
CA GLY A 944 -30.01 -34.70 5.96
C GLY A 944 -29.05 -35.85 6.28
N ASP A 945 -27.79 -35.70 5.88
CA ASP A 945 -26.72 -36.69 6.11
C ASP A 945 -25.86 -36.37 7.36
N GLY A 946 -26.22 -35.35 8.14
CA GLY A 946 -25.49 -34.94 9.35
C GLY A 946 -25.50 -36.01 10.44
N THR A 947 -24.33 -36.25 11.05
CA THR A 947 -24.18 -37.12 12.22
C THR A 947 -24.61 -36.40 13.50
N LEU A 948 -24.97 -37.15 14.53
CA LEU A 948 -25.23 -36.62 15.87
C LEU A 948 -24.40 -37.39 16.90
N ASP A 949 -23.31 -36.79 17.35
CA ASP A 949 -22.40 -37.41 18.31
C ASP A 949 -22.46 -36.66 19.64
N ILE A 950 -22.80 -37.37 20.72
CA ILE A 950 -22.89 -36.82 22.08
C ILE A 950 -21.97 -37.61 22.99
N SER A 951 -20.96 -36.97 23.54
CA SER A 951 -20.02 -37.53 24.52
C SER A 951 -20.21 -36.84 25.87
N GLY A 952 -20.52 -37.60 26.91
CA GLY A 952 -20.78 -37.06 28.24
C GLY A 952 -20.00 -37.81 29.30
N TYR A 953 -19.21 -37.08 30.09
CA TYR A 953 -18.43 -37.59 31.21
C TYR A 953 -18.97 -36.99 32.50
N GLY A 954 -19.61 -37.80 33.34
CA GLY A 954 -20.12 -37.39 34.64
C GLY A 954 -18.97 -37.01 35.57
N GLY A 955 -19.20 -36.05 36.45
CA GLY A 955 -18.18 -35.56 37.38
C GLY A 955 -17.91 -36.48 38.59
N ASP A 956 -16.74 -36.37 39.21
CA ASP A 956 -16.32 -37.23 40.35
C ASP A 956 -17.03 -36.93 41.69
N GLY A 957 -18.17 -36.23 41.66
CA GLY A 957 -18.95 -35.85 42.85
C GLY A 957 -19.58 -37.04 43.59
N ALA A 958 -20.35 -36.81 44.65
CA ALA A 958 -20.96 -37.86 45.46
C ALA A 958 -22.02 -38.72 44.74
N SER A 959 -23.09 -38.11 44.20
CA SER A 959 -24.24 -38.81 43.59
C SER A 959 -24.78 -38.08 42.36
N LEU A 960 -25.53 -38.79 41.50
CA LEU A 960 -26.16 -38.24 40.29
C LEU A 960 -25.15 -37.68 39.27
N ASN A 961 -23.98 -38.30 39.13
CA ASN A 961 -22.98 -37.86 38.16
C ASN A 961 -23.04 -38.74 36.91
N VAL A 962 -24.08 -38.53 36.10
CA VAL A 962 -24.34 -39.31 34.90
C VAL A 962 -23.54 -38.74 33.73
N GLY A 963 -23.02 -39.59 32.84
CA GLY A 963 -22.37 -39.15 31.61
C GLY A 963 -23.33 -38.39 30.71
N ILE A 964 -24.39 -39.05 30.25
CA ILE A 964 -25.44 -38.47 29.41
C ILE A 964 -26.82 -38.74 30.03
N ASP A 965 -27.63 -37.69 30.22
CA ASP A 965 -28.99 -37.80 30.76
C ASP A 965 -30.05 -37.11 29.88
N PHE A 966 -31.09 -37.85 29.49
CA PHE A 966 -32.26 -37.33 28.77
C PHE A 966 -33.50 -37.44 29.65
N ALA A 967 -34.01 -36.30 30.11
CA ALA A 967 -35.12 -36.23 31.04
C ALA A 967 -36.29 -35.37 30.55
N ALA A 968 -37.47 -35.63 31.13
CA ALA A 968 -38.69 -34.84 30.94
C ALA A 968 -39.12 -34.65 29.47
N GLY A 969 -38.99 -35.70 28.66
CA GLY A 969 -39.49 -35.73 27.27
C GLY A 969 -38.54 -35.11 26.23
N SER A 970 -37.26 -34.96 26.56
CA SER A 970 -36.24 -34.52 25.61
C SER A 970 -36.00 -35.54 24.49
N SER A 971 -35.52 -35.07 23.35
CA SER A 971 -35.32 -35.93 22.18
C SER A 971 -34.09 -35.59 21.37
N ALA A 972 -33.51 -36.60 20.73
CA ALA A 972 -32.48 -36.45 19.73
C ALA A 972 -32.89 -37.18 18.44
N SER A 973 -32.66 -36.57 17.29
CA SER A 973 -33.03 -37.11 15.99
C SER A 973 -31.93 -36.91 14.94
N ALA A 974 -31.71 -37.93 14.12
CA ALA A 974 -30.92 -37.84 12.89
C ALA A 974 -31.75 -38.35 11.71
N VAL A 975 -31.46 -37.89 10.48
CA VAL A 975 -32.16 -38.41 9.28
C VAL A 975 -31.39 -39.60 8.70
N ASN A 976 -30.31 -39.37 7.97
CA ASN A 976 -29.50 -40.43 7.35
C ASN A 976 -28.17 -40.67 8.06
N GLY A 977 -27.63 -39.67 8.76
CA GLY A 977 -26.38 -39.78 9.51
C GLY A 977 -26.50 -40.66 10.75
N ALA A 978 -25.36 -41.18 11.20
CA ALA A 978 -25.30 -41.98 12.42
C ALA A 978 -25.48 -41.10 13.67
N MET A 979 -26.11 -41.68 14.70
CA MET A 979 -26.21 -41.09 16.04
C MET A 979 -25.37 -41.92 17.02
N THR A 980 -24.38 -41.31 17.65
CA THR A 980 -23.51 -41.97 18.64
C THR A 980 -23.59 -41.26 19.98
N LEU A 981 -23.93 -41.98 21.04
CA LEU A 981 -23.89 -41.48 22.42
C LEU A 981 -22.81 -42.25 23.19
N ILE A 982 -21.85 -41.53 23.77
CA ILE A 982 -20.77 -42.10 24.60
C ILE A 982 -20.87 -41.49 26.00
N GLY A 983 -21.40 -42.24 26.95
CA GLY A 983 -21.61 -41.78 28.33
C GLY A 983 -20.72 -42.53 29.31
N VAL A 984 -19.94 -41.79 30.10
CA VAL A 984 -19.17 -42.34 31.23
C VAL A 984 -19.67 -41.69 32.51
N GLY A 985 -20.16 -42.46 33.48
CA GLY A 985 -20.54 -41.95 34.79
C GLY A 985 -19.32 -41.56 35.61
N GLY A 986 -19.45 -40.63 36.56
CA GLY A 986 -18.32 -40.22 37.40
C GLY A 986 -17.92 -41.24 38.47
N ASP A 987 -16.70 -41.14 39.01
CA ASP A 987 -16.18 -42.02 40.10
C ASP A 987 -16.77 -41.69 41.49
N GLY A 988 -18.06 -41.35 41.52
CA GLY A 988 -18.74 -40.93 42.73
C GLY A 988 -18.87 -42.05 43.77
N THR A 989 -18.74 -41.67 45.04
CA THR A 989 -18.78 -42.61 46.18
C THR A 989 -20.19 -43.10 46.56
N SER A 990 -21.23 -42.48 46.00
CA SER A 990 -22.64 -42.77 46.31
C SER A 990 -23.39 -43.32 45.09
N ASN A 991 -24.69 -43.10 44.98
CA ASN A 991 -25.56 -43.73 44.00
C ASN A 991 -25.74 -42.95 42.68
N GLN A 992 -26.17 -43.67 41.63
CA GLN A 992 -26.61 -43.10 40.34
C GLN A 992 -25.51 -42.42 39.52
N ASN A 993 -24.35 -43.06 39.40
CA ASN A 993 -23.25 -42.62 38.53
C ASN A 993 -23.22 -43.49 37.26
N ARG A 994 -24.29 -43.37 36.45
CA ARG A 994 -24.48 -44.17 35.23
C ARG A 994 -23.77 -43.57 34.02
N GLY A 995 -23.45 -44.39 33.04
CA GLY A 995 -22.93 -43.91 31.75
C GLY A 995 -23.98 -43.10 30.99
N ILE A 996 -25.08 -43.75 30.62
CA ILE A 996 -26.20 -43.15 29.87
C ILE A 996 -27.52 -43.46 30.59
N MET A 997 -28.35 -42.44 30.80
CA MET A 997 -29.71 -42.56 31.33
C MET A 997 -30.71 -41.88 30.38
N LEU A 998 -31.71 -42.61 29.90
CA LEU A 998 -32.85 -42.05 29.18
C LEU A 998 -34.13 -42.32 29.99
N HIS A 999 -34.81 -41.26 30.38
CA HIS A 999 -36.04 -41.32 31.17
C HIS A 999 -37.32 -41.46 30.34
N ALA A 1000 -38.44 -41.62 31.02
CA ALA A 1000 -39.73 -41.86 30.39
C ALA A 1000 -40.10 -40.68 29.48
N ARG A 1001 -40.61 -41.02 28.29
CA ARG A 1001 -40.95 -40.09 27.20
C ARG A 1001 -39.76 -39.48 26.45
N SER A 1002 -38.52 -39.75 26.86
CA SER A 1002 -37.34 -39.37 26.07
C SER A 1002 -37.24 -40.24 24.82
N THR A 1003 -36.84 -39.65 23.69
CA THR A 1003 -36.84 -40.32 22.38
C THR A 1003 -35.53 -40.12 21.64
N LEU A 1004 -34.93 -41.21 21.16
CA LEU A 1004 -33.87 -41.20 20.15
C LEU A 1004 -34.44 -41.75 18.84
N SER A 1005 -34.33 -41.01 17.75
CA SER A 1005 -34.89 -41.44 16.46
C SER A 1005 -33.92 -41.25 15.29
N ALA A 1006 -33.85 -42.25 14.42
CA ALA A 1006 -33.25 -42.11 13.10
C ALA A 1006 -34.33 -42.31 12.03
N THR A 1007 -34.75 -41.21 11.37
CA THR A 1007 -35.93 -41.22 10.50
C THR A 1007 -35.65 -41.73 9.08
N GLY A 1008 -34.38 -41.89 8.72
CA GLY A 1008 -33.91 -42.45 7.45
C GLY A 1008 -33.01 -43.67 7.70
N THR A 1009 -31.80 -43.67 7.13
CA THR A 1009 -30.88 -44.82 7.18
C THR A 1009 -29.92 -44.84 8.38
N GLY A 1010 -29.94 -43.82 9.24
CA GLY A 1010 -28.99 -43.65 10.32
C GLY A 1010 -29.02 -44.78 11.37
N SER A 1011 -27.84 -45.24 11.79
CA SER A 1011 -27.68 -46.13 12.96
C SER A 1011 -27.72 -45.36 14.26
N ILE A 1012 -28.13 -46.01 15.36
CA ILE A 1012 -28.09 -45.44 16.71
C ILE A 1012 -27.19 -46.32 17.58
N SER A 1013 -26.11 -45.77 18.11
CA SER A 1013 -25.13 -46.49 18.94
C SER A 1013 -24.98 -45.79 20.30
N LEU A 1014 -25.21 -46.52 21.38
CA LEU A 1014 -25.02 -46.05 22.76
C LEU A 1014 -23.89 -46.86 23.40
N TYR A 1015 -22.86 -46.17 23.89
CA TYR A 1015 -21.75 -46.72 24.65
C TYR A 1015 -21.77 -46.13 26.05
N GLY A 1016 -22.27 -46.88 27.03
CA GLY A 1016 -22.42 -46.42 28.41
C GLY A 1016 -21.51 -47.17 29.37
N THR A 1017 -20.71 -46.47 30.17
CA THR A 1017 -19.90 -47.06 31.25
C THR A 1017 -20.23 -46.37 32.56
N GLY A 1018 -20.67 -47.10 33.59
CA GLY A 1018 -20.73 -46.57 34.96
C GLY A 1018 -19.35 -46.66 35.63
N ASP A 1019 -19.01 -45.72 36.53
CA ASP A 1019 -17.69 -45.72 37.19
C ASP A 1019 -17.74 -45.64 38.73
N GLY A 1020 -18.79 -45.06 39.33
CA GLY A 1020 -18.86 -44.87 40.78
C GLY A 1020 -18.84 -46.13 41.67
N SER A 1021 -18.38 -45.97 42.92
CA SER A 1021 -18.19 -47.07 43.89
C SER A 1021 -19.43 -47.46 44.73
N GLY A 1022 -20.54 -46.71 44.62
CA GLY A 1022 -21.79 -46.96 45.35
C GLY A 1022 -22.75 -47.97 44.70
N THR A 1023 -24.05 -47.63 44.62
CA THR A 1023 -25.10 -48.47 44.00
C THR A 1023 -25.69 -47.80 42.77
N ASN A 1024 -26.31 -48.55 41.86
CA ASN A 1024 -26.99 -47.99 40.69
C ASN A 1024 -26.02 -47.31 39.70
N ASN A 1025 -24.86 -47.92 39.45
CA ASN A 1025 -23.80 -47.39 38.58
C ASN A 1025 -23.68 -48.25 37.31
N GLY A 1026 -24.80 -48.40 36.60
CA GLY A 1026 -24.89 -49.16 35.35
C GLY A 1026 -24.38 -48.39 34.12
N GLY A 1027 -24.18 -49.12 33.02
CA GLY A 1027 -23.71 -48.57 31.75
C GLY A 1027 -24.78 -47.78 31.00
N VAL A 1028 -25.72 -48.47 30.37
CA VAL A 1028 -26.84 -47.88 29.60
C VAL A 1028 -28.16 -48.22 30.27
N ALA A 1029 -28.99 -47.20 30.53
CA ALA A 1029 -30.27 -47.35 31.22
C ALA A 1029 -31.41 -46.66 30.47
N LEU A 1030 -32.46 -47.42 30.15
CA LEU A 1030 -33.67 -46.93 29.50
C LEU A 1030 -34.88 -47.13 30.43
N ASP A 1031 -35.37 -46.05 31.02
CA ASP A 1031 -36.54 -46.02 31.89
C ASP A 1031 -37.77 -45.54 31.11
N GLY A 1032 -38.51 -46.44 30.45
CA GLY A 1032 -39.68 -46.05 29.66
C GLY A 1032 -39.37 -45.17 28.42
N ALA A 1033 -38.10 -45.08 28.02
CA ALA A 1033 -37.63 -44.34 26.85
C ALA A 1033 -37.89 -45.06 25.52
N ILE A 1034 -37.82 -44.33 24.41
CA ILE A 1034 -38.01 -44.86 23.06
C ILE A 1034 -36.72 -44.66 22.25
N ILE A 1035 -36.24 -45.73 21.63
CA ILE A 1035 -35.20 -45.70 20.60
C ILE A 1035 -35.78 -46.33 19.35
N ASP A 1036 -35.82 -45.59 18.24
CA ASP A 1036 -36.44 -46.04 16.99
C ASP A 1036 -35.59 -45.70 15.76
N THR A 1037 -35.50 -46.62 14.81
CA THR A 1037 -34.88 -46.36 13.49
C THR A 1037 -35.66 -47.05 12.37
N VAL A 1038 -35.64 -46.47 11.16
CA VAL A 1038 -36.27 -47.11 10.00
C VAL A 1038 -35.44 -48.33 9.56
N SER A 1039 -34.20 -48.13 9.13
CA SER A 1039 -33.36 -49.22 8.59
C SER A 1039 -31.97 -49.34 9.19
N GLY A 1040 -31.55 -48.41 10.06
CA GLY A 1040 -30.23 -48.45 10.67
C GLY A 1040 -30.10 -49.49 11.77
N ARG A 1041 -28.87 -49.88 12.10
CA ARG A 1041 -28.58 -50.73 13.27
C ARG A 1041 -28.80 -49.95 14.56
N ILE A 1042 -29.36 -50.59 15.58
CA ILE A 1042 -29.32 -50.10 16.96
C ILE A 1042 -28.29 -50.93 17.73
N LEU A 1043 -27.33 -50.27 18.39
CA LEU A 1043 -26.36 -50.91 19.29
C LEU A 1043 -26.45 -50.25 20.67
N LEU A 1044 -26.75 -51.04 21.71
CA LEU A 1044 -26.59 -50.63 23.10
C LEU A 1044 -25.45 -51.44 23.70
N ASN A 1045 -24.31 -50.80 23.97
CA ASN A 1045 -23.17 -51.41 24.61
C ASN A 1045 -22.97 -50.76 25.99
N GLY A 1046 -23.04 -51.56 27.04
CA GLY A 1046 -23.07 -51.08 28.41
C GLY A 1046 -22.14 -51.84 29.35
N GLY A 1047 -21.31 -51.11 30.09
CA GLY A 1047 -20.47 -51.60 31.18
C GLY A 1047 -20.92 -51.03 32.53
N GLY A 1048 -21.23 -51.89 33.51
CA GLY A 1048 -21.42 -51.45 34.89
C GLY A 1048 -20.13 -51.00 35.56
N SER A 1049 -20.20 -50.34 36.72
CA SER A 1049 -18.97 -49.96 37.45
C SER A 1049 -18.19 -51.16 37.97
N GLN A 1050 -16.87 -51.10 37.82
CA GLN A 1050 -15.90 -52.04 38.41
C GLN A 1050 -15.81 -51.94 39.93
N ASN A 1051 -16.03 -50.74 40.46
CA ASN A 1051 -15.98 -50.46 41.89
C ASN A 1051 -17.36 -50.48 42.55
N GLY A 1052 -18.44 -50.56 41.75
CA GLY A 1052 -19.81 -50.57 42.22
C GLY A 1052 -20.18 -51.77 43.09
N THR A 1053 -21.25 -51.61 43.87
CA THR A 1053 -21.77 -52.66 44.76
C THR A 1053 -23.00 -53.36 44.15
N HIS A 1054 -24.19 -52.74 44.25
CA HIS A 1054 -25.45 -53.32 43.79
C HIS A 1054 -26.01 -52.55 42.60
N TYR A 1055 -26.75 -53.23 41.71
CA TYR A 1055 -27.39 -52.62 40.53
C TYR A 1055 -26.37 -51.95 39.59
N ASN A 1056 -25.39 -52.72 39.12
CA ASN A 1056 -24.39 -52.27 38.16
C ASN A 1056 -24.62 -52.97 36.81
N GLU A 1057 -25.85 -52.88 36.31
CA GLU A 1057 -26.22 -53.48 35.05
C GLU A 1057 -25.39 -52.92 33.89
N GLY A 1058 -24.97 -53.77 32.95
CA GLY A 1058 -24.37 -53.30 31.71
C GLY A 1058 -25.39 -52.51 30.90
N VAL A 1059 -26.45 -53.20 30.47
CA VAL A 1059 -27.60 -52.62 29.75
C VAL A 1059 -28.89 -52.92 30.52
N ASP A 1060 -29.70 -51.91 30.80
CA ASP A 1060 -30.90 -52.01 31.66
C ASP A 1060 -32.12 -51.32 31.00
N LEU A 1061 -33.11 -52.09 30.59
CA LEU A 1061 -34.34 -51.61 29.94
C LEU A 1061 -35.54 -51.89 30.83
N PHE A 1062 -36.18 -50.87 31.37
CA PHE A 1062 -37.26 -51.05 32.34
C PHE A 1062 -38.42 -50.06 32.16
N HIS A 1063 -39.51 -50.28 32.92
CA HIS A 1063 -40.74 -49.47 32.90
C HIS A 1063 -41.35 -49.18 31.51
N GLY A 1064 -41.30 -50.13 30.58
CA GLY A 1064 -41.95 -49.96 29.27
C GLY A 1064 -41.06 -49.35 28.20
N ALA A 1065 -39.74 -49.40 28.37
CA ALA A 1065 -38.79 -48.97 27.35
C ALA A 1065 -39.02 -49.70 26.02
N LYS A 1066 -38.76 -49.01 24.90
CA LYS A 1066 -38.93 -49.53 23.54
C LYS A 1066 -37.67 -49.31 22.72
N VAL A 1067 -37.14 -50.40 22.17
CA VAL A 1067 -36.05 -50.38 21.20
C VAL A 1067 -36.56 -51.04 19.92
N THR A 1068 -36.79 -50.24 18.89
CA THR A 1068 -37.47 -50.66 17.67
C THR A 1068 -36.70 -50.32 16.40
N SER A 1069 -36.70 -51.24 15.43
CA SER A 1069 -36.20 -50.99 14.08
C SER A 1069 -37.17 -51.56 13.04
N ALA A 1070 -37.38 -50.91 11.89
CA ALA A 1070 -38.21 -51.52 10.86
C ALA A 1070 -37.46 -52.67 10.16
N SER A 1071 -36.24 -52.44 9.71
CA SER A 1071 -35.44 -53.45 9.00
C SER A 1071 -34.00 -53.63 9.48
N GLY A 1072 -33.49 -52.76 10.34
CA GLY A 1072 -32.12 -52.87 10.85
C GLY A 1072 -31.99 -53.85 12.01
N ASP A 1073 -30.74 -54.24 12.29
CA ASP A 1073 -30.40 -55.14 13.38
C ASP A 1073 -30.40 -54.42 14.73
N ILE A 1074 -30.73 -55.13 15.81
CA ILE A 1074 -30.66 -54.62 17.18
C ILE A 1074 -29.66 -55.46 17.96
N VAL A 1075 -28.65 -54.82 18.54
CA VAL A 1075 -27.59 -55.47 19.31
C VAL A 1075 -27.54 -54.89 20.71
N LEU A 1076 -27.66 -55.74 21.73
CA LEU A 1076 -27.55 -55.38 23.14
C LEU A 1076 -26.36 -56.13 23.75
N GLU A 1077 -25.31 -55.41 24.11
CA GLU A 1077 -24.08 -55.95 24.69
C GLU A 1077 -23.89 -55.37 26.10
N GLY A 1078 -24.03 -56.20 27.13
CA GLY A 1078 -23.97 -55.74 28.51
C GLY A 1078 -22.99 -56.54 29.35
N THR A 1079 -22.08 -55.86 30.05
CA THR A 1079 -21.18 -56.49 31.04
C THR A 1079 -21.31 -55.80 32.39
N SER A 1080 -21.52 -56.55 33.47
CA SER A 1080 -21.48 -56.02 34.83
C SER A 1080 -20.17 -56.36 35.54
N TYR A 1081 -19.74 -55.51 36.47
CA TYR A 1081 -18.48 -55.69 37.21
C TYR A 1081 -18.59 -55.53 38.74
N GLY A 1082 -19.76 -55.13 39.27
CA GLY A 1082 -19.93 -54.81 40.69
C GLY A 1082 -19.85 -56.01 41.65
N ARG A 1083 -19.53 -55.75 42.93
CA ARG A 1083 -19.26 -56.78 43.97
C ARG A 1083 -20.49 -57.30 44.75
N GLY A 1084 -21.64 -56.62 44.66
CA GLY A 1084 -22.86 -56.86 45.44
C GLY A 1084 -23.91 -57.76 44.74
N ARG A 1085 -25.20 -57.39 44.84
CA ARG A 1085 -26.34 -58.09 44.18
C ARG A 1085 -26.86 -57.35 42.96
N TYR A 1086 -27.61 -58.04 42.11
CA TYR A 1086 -28.29 -57.46 40.93
C TYR A 1086 -27.30 -56.89 39.91
N ASN A 1087 -26.13 -57.50 39.77
CA ASN A 1087 -25.14 -57.10 38.76
C ASN A 1087 -25.36 -57.93 37.50
N ARG A 1088 -26.30 -57.49 36.65
CA ARG A 1088 -26.68 -58.22 35.43
C ARG A 1088 -25.97 -57.70 34.20
N GLY A 1089 -25.58 -58.56 33.27
CA GLY A 1089 -25.03 -58.11 31.98
C GLY A 1089 -26.07 -57.29 31.22
N VAL A 1090 -27.18 -57.93 30.84
CA VAL A 1090 -28.33 -57.28 30.20
C VAL A 1090 -29.61 -57.58 30.99
N MET A 1091 -30.39 -56.55 31.30
CA MET A 1091 -31.74 -56.66 31.86
C MET A 1091 -32.78 -56.02 30.92
N VAL A 1092 -33.85 -56.75 30.63
CA VAL A 1092 -35.02 -56.23 29.92
C VAL A 1092 -36.28 -56.59 30.71
N GLN A 1093 -36.86 -55.60 31.40
CA GLN A 1093 -38.03 -55.76 32.26
C GLN A 1093 -39.23 -54.94 31.76
N SER A 1094 -40.35 -55.62 31.50
CA SER A 1094 -41.61 -55.01 31.07
C SER A 1094 -41.44 -54.10 29.85
N SER A 1095 -40.50 -54.45 28.97
CA SER A 1095 -40.02 -53.61 27.87
C SER A 1095 -40.10 -54.35 26.53
N THR A 1096 -39.95 -53.63 25.43
CA THR A 1096 -40.03 -54.17 24.06
C THR A 1096 -38.73 -53.97 23.29
N VAL A 1097 -38.19 -55.05 22.73
CA VAL A 1097 -37.07 -55.02 21.77
C VAL A 1097 -37.57 -55.68 20.48
N LYS A 1098 -37.67 -54.95 19.38
CA LYS A 1098 -38.32 -55.47 18.18
C LYS A 1098 -37.72 -54.93 16.88
N THR A 1099 -37.41 -55.84 15.95
CA THR A 1099 -37.18 -55.51 14.54
C THR A 1099 -38.10 -56.31 13.63
N THR A 1100 -38.61 -55.71 12.54
CA THR A 1100 -39.58 -56.39 11.65
C THR A 1100 -38.91 -57.27 10.60
N ALA A 1101 -37.67 -56.96 10.21
CA ALA A 1101 -36.88 -57.78 9.26
C ALA A 1101 -35.46 -58.11 9.74
N GLY A 1102 -34.85 -57.31 10.62
CA GLY A 1102 -33.47 -57.49 11.06
C GLY A 1102 -33.27 -58.60 12.10
N LEU A 1103 -32.01 -58.79 12.49
CA LEU A 1103 -31.59 -59.68 13.55
C LEU A 1103 -31.72 -58.99 14.93
N ILE A 1104 -31.85 -59.79 16.00
CA ILE A 1104 -31.63 -59.31 17.36
C ILE A 1104 -30.54 -60.16 18.00
N ASP A 1105 -29.46 -59.53 18.45
CA ASP A 1105 -28.38 -60.17 19.20
C ASP A 1105 -28.31 -59.55 20.61
N ILE A 1106 -28.41 -60.39 21.65
CA ILE A 1106 -28.27 -59.96 23.04
C ILE A 1106 -27.16 -60.78 23.67
N THR A 1107 -26.06 -60.13 24.03
CA THR A 1107 -24.96 -60.72 24.77
C THR A 1107 -24.86 -60.08 26.14
N GLY A 1108 -24.89 -60.89 27.19
CA GLY A 1108 -24.87 -60.40 28.57
C GLY A 1108 -23.91 -61.19 29.45
N THR A 1109 -23.01 -60.47 30.14
CA THR A 1109 -22.03 -61.04 31.08
C THR A 1109 -22.26 -60.47 32.47
N GLY A 1110 -22.57 -61.34 33.43
CA GLY A 1110 -22.68 -61.02 34.85
C GLY A 1110 -21.31 -60.83 35.51
N SER A 1111 -21.30 -60.28 36.72
CA SER A 1111 -20.05 -59.87 37.37
C SER A 1111 -19.24 -61.05 37.91
N ALA A 1112 -18.01 -61.18 37.42
CA ALA A 1112 -16.98 -62.08 37.97
C ALA A 1112 -16.43 -61.63 39.34
N SER A 1113 -16.76 -60.41 39.78
CA SER A 1113 -16.35 -59.89 41.10
C SER A 1113 -17.48 -59.95 42.14
N ALA A 1114 -18.64 -60.49 41.77
CA ALA A 1114 -19.80 -60.54 42.65
C ALA A 1114 -19.60 -61.51 43.83
N THR A 1115 -20.06 -61.11 45.01
CA THR A 1115 -20.00 -61.93 46.25
C THR A 1115 -21.38 -62.35 46.74
N LEU A 1116 -22.46 -61.79 46.18
CA LEU A 1116 -23.85 -62.02 46.60
C LEU A 1116 -24.72 -62.58 45.44
N ASN A 1117 -26.04 -62.65 45.61
CA ASN A 1117 -26.97 -63.28 44.67
C ASN A 1117 -27.41 -62.38 43.48
N TYR A 1118 -28.05 -62.99 42.48
CA TYR A 1118 -28.68 -62.32 41.32
C TYR A 1118 -27.69 -61.61 40.38
N ASN A 1119 -26.68 -62.34 39.88
CA ASN A 1119 -25.72 -61.84 38.89
C ASN A 1119 -25.89 -62.57 37.56
N GLN A 1120 -27.03 -62.36 36.92
CA GLN A 1120 -27.34 -63.02 35.65
C GLN A 1120 -26.56 -62.43 34.48
N GLY A 1121 -26.24 -63.25 33.48
CA GLY A 1121 -25.76 -62.74 32.19
C GLY A 1121 -26.83 -61.92 31.49
N ILE A 1122 -27.97 -62.57 31.22
CA ILE A 1122 -29.16 -61.94 30.63
C ILE A 1122 -30.38 -62.22 31.51
N MET A 1123 -31.20 -61.20 31.76
CA MET A 1123 -32.50 -61.34 32.44
C MET A 1123 -33.63 -60.65 31.67
N LEU A 1124 -34.58 -61.44 31.19
CA LEU A 1124 -35.81 -60.97 30.54
C LEU A 1124 -37.00 -61.23 31.46
N GLN A 1125 -37.73 -60.17 31.84
CA GLN A 1125 -38.86 -60.27 32.78
C GLN A 1125 -40.09 -59.49 32.28
N GLY A 1126 -41.18 -60.17 31.92
CA GLY A 1126 -42.41 -59.49 31.47
C GLY A 1126 -42.26 -58.79 30.11
N SER A 1127 -41.25 -59.14 29.32
CA SER A 1127 -40.81 -58.36 28.16
C SER A 1127 -41.20 -59.02 26.84
N THR A 1128 -41.22 -58.23 25.76
CA THR A 1128 -41.41 -58.73 24.39
C THR A 1128 -40.14 -58.53 23.59
N VAL A 1129 -39.55 -59.61 23.07
CA VAL A 1129 -38.39 -59.56 22.18
C VAL A 1129 -38.76 -60.25 20.86
N SER A 1130 -38.73 -59.52 19.74
CA SER A 1130 -39.24 -60.03 18.46
C SER A 1130 -38.34 -59.64 17.31
N ALA A 1131 -37.60 -60.60 16.74
CA ALA A 1131 -36.78 -60.42 15.55
C ALA A 1131 -37.52 -60.90 14.30
N GLY A 1132 -37.46 -60.13 13.22
CA GLY A 1132 -37.87 -60.58 11.88
C GLY A 1132 -36.92 -61.63 11.31
N GLY A 1133 -35.65 -61.56 11.68
CA GLY A 1133 -34.61 -62.53 11.40
C GLY A 1133 -34.29 -63.45 12.59
N LEU A 1134 -33.02 -63.81 12.77
CA LEU A 1134 -32.52 -64.64 13.88
C LEU A 1134 -32.57 -63.84 15.19
N LEU A 1135 -33.01 -64.49 16.27
CA LEU A 1135 -32.88 -63.99 17.64
C LEU A 1135 -31.81 -64.79 18.37
N THR A 1136 -30.70 -64.14 18.71
CA THR A 1136 -29.57 -64.72 19.44
C THR A 1136 -29.52 -64.18 20.86
N LEU A 1137 -29.37 -65.08 21.84
CA LEU A 1137 -29.18 -64.73 23.24
C LEU A 1137 -27.96 -65.48 23.80
N LEU A 1138 -26.90 -64.75 24.14
CA LEU A 1138 -25.67 -65.31 24.70
C LEU A 1138 -25.42 -64.77 26.12
N GLY A 1139 -25.72 -65.58 27.12
CA GLY A 1139 -25.67 -65.18 28.53
C GLY A 1139 -24.59 -65.89 29.33
N PHE A 1140 -23.72 -65.14 30.01
CA PHE A 1140 -22.72 -65.64 30.96
C PHE A 1140 -23.05 -65.13 32.37
N GLY A 1141 -23.39 -66.02 33.31
CA GLY A 1141 -23.64 -65.67 34.71
C GLY A 1141 -22.35 -65.31 35.45
N GLY A 1142 -22.45 -64.53 36.54
CA GLY A 1142 -21.30 -64.13 37.37
C GLY A 1142 -20.97 -65.06 38.54
N ASP A 1143 -19.91 -64.74 39.30
CA ASP A 1143 -19.28 -65.58 40.34
C ASP A 1143 -19.97 -65.54 41.72
N GLY A 1144 -21.23 -65.10 41.78
CA GLY A 1144 -21.99 -64.92 43.02
C GLY A 1144 -22.41 -66.22 43.73
N THR A 1145 -23.27 -66.10 44.76
CA THR A 1145 -23.72 -67.25 45.57
C THR A 1145 -24.94 -67.98 44.98
N SER A 1146 -26.07 -67.32 44.71
CA SER A 1146 -27.29 -67.95 44.17
C SER A 1146 -27.97 -67.11 43.09
N TYR A 1147 -28.73 -67.75 42.19
CA TYR A 1147 -29.45 -67.10 41.07
C TYR A 1147 -28.53 -66.41 40.05
N ASN A 1148 -27.33 -66.96 39.81
CA ASN A 1148 -26.36 -66.44 38.83
C ASN A 1148 -26.54 -67.12 37.48
N HIS A 1149 -27.72 -66.94 36.88
CA HIS A 1149 -28.06 -67.60 35.63
C HIS A 1149 -27.25 -67.07 34.45
N GLY A 1150 -26.89 -67.92 33.49
CA GLY A 1150 -26.41 -67.45 32.19
C GLY A 1150 -27.49 -66.61 31.51
N LEU A 1151 -28.64 -67.22 31.28
CA LEU A 1151 -29.82 -66.62 30.68
C LEU A 1151 -31.07 -66.91 31.52
N GLN A 1152 -31.78 -65.88 31.98
CA GLN A 1152 -33.04 -65.97 32.69
C GLN A 1152 -34.18 -65.36 31.87
N ILE A 1153 -35.24 -66.13 31.63
CA ILE A 1153 -36.44 -65.71 30.91
C ILE A 1153 -37.67 -65.97 31.79
N HIS A 1154 -38.40 -64.91 32.12
CA HIS A 1154 -39.54 -64.97 33.03
C HIS A 1154 -40.72 -64.17 32.48
N SER A 1155 -41.91 -64.78 32.38
CA SER A 1155 -43.14 -64.12 31.91
C SER A 1155 -42.97 -63.32 30.60
N SER A 1156 -42.09 -63.76 29.70
CA SER A 1156 -41.69 -62.98 28.51
C SER A 1156 -42.14 -63.66 27.22
N LYS A 1157 -42.26 -62.87 26.14
CA LYS A 1157 -42.59 -63.34 24.80
C LYS A 1157 -41.43 -63.10 23.86
N LEU A 1158 -40.85 -64.17 23.35
CA LEU A 1158 -39.71 -64.15 22.43
C LEU A 1158 -40.13 -64.75 21.08
N THR A 1159 -39.80 -64.07 19.98
CA THR A 1159 -40.09 -64.54 18.62
C THR A 1159 -38.91 -64.29 17.70
N GLY A 1160 -38.47 -65.33 17.00
CA GLY A 1160 -37.45 -65.24 15.95
C GLY A 1160 -38.03 -65.69 14.61
N GLY A 1161 -38.01 -64.80 13.61
CA GLY A 1161 -38.54 -65.09 12.29
C GLY A 1161 -37.68 -66.09 11.50
N ALA A 1162 -36.36 -66.03 11.64
CA ALA A 1162 -35.39 -66.92 10.99
C ALA A 1162 -34.69 -67.90 11.94
N GLY A 1163 -35.12 -67.99 13.19
CA GLY A 1163 -34.62 -68.95 14.17
C GLY A 1163 -34.45 -68.36 15.57
N LEU A 1164 -34.11 -69.22 16.52
CA LEU A 1164 -33.69 -68.88 17.89
C LEU A 1164 -32.31 -69.53 18.14
N ASP A 1165 -31.36 -68.79 18.67
CA ASP A 1165 -30.06 -69.34 19.08
C ASP A 1165 -29.69 -68.85 20.48
N PHE A 1166 -30.04 -69.66 21.49
CA PHE A 1166 -29.87 -69.29 22.88
C PHE A 1166 -28.76 -70.13 23.51
N THR A 1167 -27.79 -69.47 24.12
CA THR A 1167 -26.73 -70.10 24.89
C THR A 1167 -26.63 -69.42 26.25
N GLY A 1168 -26.70 -70.21 27.31
CA GLY A 1168 -26.54 -69.71 28.68
C GLY A 1168 -25.51 -70.52 29.45
N THR A 1169 -24.52 -69.84 30.03
CA THR A 1169 -23.47 -70.43 30.86
C THR A 1169 -23.52 -69.81 32.24
N ALA A 1170 -23.73 -70.61 33.29
CA ALA A 1170 -23.59 -70.13 34.68
C ALA A 1170 -22.16 -70.39 35.17
N LEU A 1171 -21.46 -69.35 35.66
CA LEU A 1171 -20.12 -69.50 36.25
C LEU A 1171 -20.21 -69.89 37.74
N GLY A 1172 -19.26 -70.74 38.16
CA GLY A 1172 -19.33 -71.51 39.40
C GLY A 1172 -18.74 -70.81 40.63
N GLY A 1173 -19.59 -70.12 41.39
CA GLY A 1173 -19.31 -69.93 42.82
C GLY A 1173 -19.28 -71.28 43.54
N THR A 1174 -18.31 -71.52 44.41
CA THR A 1174 -18.12 -72.80 45.13
C THR A 1174 -19.20 -73.11 46.19
N SER A 1175 -20.23 -72.25 46.33
CA SER A 1175 -21.33 -72.39 47.29
C SER A 1175 -22.61 -71.67 46.83
N GLY A 1176 -23.77 -72.33 46.97
CA GLY A 1176 -25.13 -71.76 46.75
C GLY A 1176 -26.04 -72.59 45.84
N SER A 1177 -27.23 -72.07 45.53
CA SER A 1177 -28.33 -72.77 44.84
C SER A 1177 -28.88 -72.00 43.64
N TRP A 1178 -29.53 -72.70 42.70
CA TRP A 1178 -30.20 -72.10 41.52
C TRP A 1178 -29.27 -71.34 40.55
N ASN A 1179 -28.11 -71.89 40.24
CA ASN A 1179 -27.20 -71.36 39.22
C ASN A 1179 -27.37 -72.16 37.91
N CYS A 1180 -28.35 -71.76 37.10
CA CYS A 1180 -28.68 -72.45 35.84
C CYS A 1180 -28.05 -71.77 34.62
N GLY A 1181 -27.58 -72.54 33.63
CA GLY A 1181 -27.15 -72.00 32.34
C GLY A 1181 -28.28 -71.22 31.67
N VAL A 1182 -29.42 -71.88 31.44
CA VAL A 1182 -30.67 -71.25 30.98
C VAL A 1182 -31.79 -71.54 31.97
N TYR A 1183 -32.49 -70.51 32.45
CA TYR A 1183 -33.65 -70.59 33.35
C TYR A 1183 -34.87 -69.96 32.69
N VAL A 1184 -35.86 -70.77 32.34
CA VAL A 1184 -37.13 -70.33 31.76
C VAL A 1184 -38.26 -70.60 32.73
N SER A 1185 -39.08 -69.59 33.02
CA SER A 1185 -40.14 -69.71 34.02
C SER A 1185 -41.38 -68.90 33.69
N THR A 1186 -42.51 -69.35 34.26
CA THR A 1186 -43.79 -68.65 34.40
C THR A 1186 -44.33 -68.04 33.10
N ARG A 1187 -45.34 -68.64 32.46
CA ARG A 1187 -46.07 -68.09 31.29
C ARG A 1187 -45.17 -67.47 30.20
N THR A 1188 -44.03 -68.08 29.92
CA THR A 1188 -43.10 -67.63 28.87
C THR A 1188 -43.45 -68.26 27.53
N PHE A 1189 -43.32 -67.51 26.43
CA PHE A 1189 -43.59 -67.96 25.07
C PHE A 1189 -42.33 -67.84 24.21
N LEU A 1190 -41.79 -68.95 23.73
CA LEU A 1190 -40.66 -68.98 22.80
C LEU A 1190 -41.16 -69.50 21.45
N THR A 1191 -41.07 -68.67 20.41
CA THR A 1191 -41.60 -68.99 19.08
C THR A 1191 -40.53 -68.82 18.00
N GLY A 1192 -40.10 -69.94 17.42
CA GLY A 1192 -39.34 -69.98 16.18
C GLY A 1192 -40.27 -70.11 14.97
N LEU A 1193 -40.19 -69.23 13.99
CA LEU A 1193 -41.05 -69.33 12.80
C LEU A 1193 -40.40 -70.16 11.68
N SER A 1194 -39.08 -70.06 11.51
CA SER A 1194 -38.28 -70.81 10.52
C SER A 1194 -36.84 -70.97 11.00
N GLY A 1195 -35.97 -71.67 10.26
CA GLY A 1195 -34.54 -71.84 10.62
C GLY A 1195 -34.27 -72.77 11.80
N SER A 1196 -33.02 -72.78 12.30
CA SER A 1196 -32.63 -73.53 13.52
C SER A 1196 -33.13 -72.79 14.77
N ASN A 1197 -33.65 -73.56 15.72
CA ASN A 1197 -34.17 -73.04 16.98
C ASN A 1197 -33.54 -73.83 18.11
N SER A 1198 -32.37 -73.41 18.59
CA SER A 1198 -31.56 -74.12 19.57
C SER A 1198 -31.50 -73.40 20.90
N ILE A 1199 -31.52 -74.16 22.00
CA ILE A 1199 -31.23 -73.69 23.35
C ILE A 1199 -30.15 -74.59 23.96
N THR A 1200 -29.01 -74.01 24.31
CA THR A 1200 -27.85 -74.66 24.93
C THR A 1200 -27.63 -74.08 26.31
N GLY A 1201 -27.41 -74.93 27.31
CA GLY A 1201 -27.22 -74.50 28.70
C GLY A 1201 -26.10 -75.23 29.42
N ILE A 1202 -25.18 -74.47 30.01
CA ILE A 1202 -24.08 -74.97 30.83
C ILE A 1202 -24.30 -74.52 32.28
N GLY A 1203 -24.52 -75.47 33.18
CA GLY A 1203 -24.81 -75.21 34.59
C GLY A 1203 -23.57 -74.86 35.43
N GLY A 1204 -23.75 -74.17 36.55
CA GLY A 1204 -22.68 -73.82 37.48
C GLY A 1204 -22.45 -74.86 38.60
N GLY A 1205 -21.35 -74.74 39.35
CA GLY A 1205 -21.10 -75.56 40.55
C GLY A 1205 -21.99 -75.20 41.76
N GLY A 1206 -22.16 -76.11 42.73
CA GLY A 1206 -22.86 -75.85 44.01
C GLY A 1206 -23.66 -77.05 44.57
N VAL A 1207 -24.61 -76.78 45.50
CA VAL A 1207 -25.21 -77.81 46.38
C VAL A 1207 -26.70 -78.14 46.11
N ASP A 1208 -27.45 -77.31 45.37
CA ASP A 1208 -28.89 -77.56 45.09
C ASP A 1208 -29.38 -76.82 43.81
N LYS A 1209 -30.05 -77.53 42.88
CA LYS A 1209 -30.72 -77.00 41.65
C LYS A 1209 -29.86 -76.18 40.67
N ASN A 1210 -28.62 -76.60 40.43
CA ASN A 1210 -27.78 -76.03 39.38
C ASN A 1210 -27.91 -76.89 38.11
N HIS A 1211 -28.63 -76.39 37.11
CA HIS A 1211 -28.96 -77.14 35.88
C HIS A 1211 -28.31 -76.48 34.66
N GLY A 1212 -28.03 -77.28 33.61
CA GLY A 1212 -27.75 -76.71 32.29
C GLY A 1212 -28.94 -75.86 31.80
N ILE A 1213 -30.12 -76.47 31.75
CA ILE A 1213 -31.38 -75.82 31.36
C ILE A 1213 -32.46 -76.18 32.39
N TYR A 1214 -33.20 -75.18 32.89
CA TYR A 1214 -34.34 -75.35 33.80
C TYR A 1214 -35.60 -74.67 33.24
N GLY A 1215 -36.72 -75.39 33.23
CA GLY A 1215 -38.02 -74.91 32.76
C GLY A 1215 -39.15 -75.14 33.77
N THR A 1216 -40.19 -74.30 33.75
CA THR A 1216 -41.47 -74.57 34.44
C THR A 1216 -42.55 -75.03 33.46
N SER A 1217 -43.49 -75.85 33.94
CA SER A 1217 -44.53 -76.52 33.12
C SER A 1217 -45.51 -75.59 32.40
N ASP A 1218 -45.50 -74.29 32.71
CA ASP A 1218 -46.33 -73.27 32.09
C ASP A 1218 -45.59 -72.44 31.02
N THR A 1219 -44.44 -72.92 30.54
CA THR A 1219 -43.71 -72.39 29.38
C THR A 1219 -44.25 -72.99 28.08
N THR A 1220 -44.49 -72.16 27.07
CA THR A 1220 -44.91 -72.58 25.71
C THR A 1220 -43.74 -72.47 24.75
N LEU A 1221 -43.36 -73.60 24.15
CA LEU A 1221 -42.37 -73.68 23.07
C LEU A 1221 -43.10 -73.92 21.74
N THR A 1222 -42.72 -73.23 20.68
CA THR A 1222 -43.28 -73.46 19.33
C THR A 1222 -42.14 -73.51 18.32
N ASN A 1223 -41.94 -74.69 17.71
CA ASN A 1223 -40.83 -75.01 16.81
C ASN A 1223 -39.44 -74.77 17.42
N VAL A 1224 -39.22 -75.13 18.68
CA VAL A 1224 -37.92 -74.96 19.37
C VAL A 1224 -37.36 -76.33 19.72
N GLU A 1225 -36.10 -76.57 19.37
CA GLU A 1225 -35.31 -77.73 19.74
C GLU A 1225 -34.44 -77.40 20.96
N ILE A 1226 -34.42 -78.30 21.95
CA ILE A 1226 -33.57 -78.17 23.14
C ILE A 1226 -32.28 -78.94 22.84
N GLY A 1227 -31.13 -78.26 22.84
CA GLY A 1227 -29.81 -78.77 22.45
C GLY A 1227 -29.03 -79.44 23.58
N ASP A 1228 -27.72 -79.65 23.33
CA ASP A 1228 -26.79 -80.45 24.15
C ASP A 1228 -26.69 -79.99 25.62
N PHE A 1229 -26.69 -80.96 26.52
CA PHE A 1229 -26.67 -80.80 27.98
C PHE A 1229 -25.27 -81.11 28.49
N ASP A 1230 -24.35 -80.13 28.54
CA ASP A 1230 -23.08 -80.33 29.23
C ASP A 1230 -23.17 -79.88 30.69
N GLY A 1231 -23.54 -80.81 31.56
CA GLY A 1231 -23.51 -80.68 33.01
C GLY A 1231 -22.15 -81.00 33.64
N THR A 1232 -21.02 -80.93 32.92
CA THR A 1232 -19.73 -81.36 33.47
C THR A 1232 -18.75 -80.22 33.70
N LEU A 1233 -18.73 -79.73 34.95
CA LEU A 1233 -17.51 -79.47 35.76
C LEU A 1233 -17.95 -79.04 37.19
N GLY A 1234 -18.20 -80.00 38.09
CA GLY A 1234 -18.25 -79.73 39.54
C GLY A 1234 -19.42 -80.27 40.36
N ALA A 1235 -20.25 -81.17 39.85
CA ALA A 1235 -21.34 -81.79 40.62
C ALA A 1235 -20.82 -82.58 41.85
N GLY A 1236 -21.17 -82.11 43.06
CA GLY A 1236 -21.11 -82.93 44.27
C GLY A 1236 -22.21 -84.01 44.25
N PRO A 1237 -22.12 -85.06 45.10
CA PRO A 1237 -22.94 -86.28 45.02
C PRO A 1237 -24.47 -86.13 45.24
N ASN A 1238 -25.00 -84.91 45.32
CA ASN A 1238 -26.43 -84.62 45.56
C ASN A 1238 -27.11 -83.79 44.44
N SER A 1239 -26.47 -83.55 43.29
CA SER A 1239 -27.15 -82.89 42.16
C SER A 1239 -27.85 -83.93 41.29
N ASP A 1240 -29.14 -84.19 41.57
CA ASP A 1240 -30.00 -84.87 40.61
C ASP A 1240 -30.23 -83.93 39.42
N ASP A 1241 -29.53 -84.20 38.31
CA ASP A 1241 -29.79 -83.57 37.02
C ASP A 1241 -31.07 -84.19 36.43
N GLU A 1242 -32.24 -83.82 36.97
CA GLU A 1242 -33.55 -84.27 36.48
C GLU A 1242 -33.89 -83.59 35.14
N THR A 1243 -33.31 -84.13 34.08
CA THR A 1243 -33.81 -83.99 32.71
C THR A 1243 -35.00 -84.93 32.52
N GLY A 1244 -36.24 -84.47 32.77
CA GLY A 1244 -37.34 -85.45 32.64
C GLY A 1244 -38.82 -85.07 32.56
N SER A 1245 -39.33 -83.89 32.92
CA SER A 1245 -40.81 -83.70 32.84
C SER A 1245 -41.40 -82.29 32.72
N LEU A 1246 -40.63 -81.22 32.49
CA LEU A 1246 -41.13 -79.86 32.77
C LEU A 1246 -41.38 -78.95 31.56
N PHE A 1247 -41.16 -79.40 30.31
CA PHE A 1247 -41.70 -78.72 29.12
C PHE A 1247 -42.82 -79.59 28.52
N PRO A 1248 -44.08 -79.12 28.46
CA PRO A 1248 -45.08 -79.81 27.65
C PRO A 1248 -44.67 -79.68 26.18
N LEU A 1249 -44.33 -80.81 25.56
CA LEU A 1249 -44.18 -80.94 24.10
C LEU A 1249 -45.52 -80.75 23.39
#